data_AF-A0AAW0J1C0-F1
#
_entry.id   AF-A0AAW0J1C0-F1
#
_cell.length_a   1.000
_cell.length_b   1.000
_cell.length_c   1.000
_cell.angle_alpha   90.00
_cell.angle_beta   90.00
_cell.angle_gamma   90.00
#
_symmetry.space_group_name_H-M   'P 1'
#
loop_
_entity.id
_entity.type
_entity.pdbx_description
1 polymer ?
#
loop_
_entity_poly.entity_id
_entity_poly.type
_entity_poly.pdbx_seq_one_letter_code
_entity_poly.pdbx_strand_id
1 'polypeptide(L)'
;MASKTLPYIFSTLLFLLQLQFSAGQTEVKAAYWFPGTGLSVSGIDSTFFTHLFCAFADLDKTTYQVTISASNSAQFSTFTQTVQQKNPSVKTLLSIGGGDAVAPTFASMASQASTRKSFIDSSIQLARANNFHGLDLDWEYPSTATEFTNLGLLLNEWRAAVANEATSSGNTPLILVAAFFYSSNYYGLSYPIQAISNSLDWVNVMAYDFTSPFSWSTAPNLTGAPAALYNPTSQVSGDSGIAAWIQAGVSAKKLVLGVPFYGYAWRLVNANDNGIFAPANGAALSDAISYSEIKDFIAQNSATTTVYNSTFVTNYCYSGTTWIGYDDTESISTKVTYAKGKGLLGYFAWQLLPNSMASKTLCYIFSTILFLLQLHFSAGQTVVKSAYWFSGSGFPAPSIDSSLFTHLFCAFADLNPTTYQVTISSSNSALFSTFTRTVQQKNPLVKTLLSIGGGNANASAIASMASQASTRKSFIDSSINLARSNNFLGLDLDWEYPSSASQMTNFGLLINEGRAAVSNEAKNSGKAALLLSAAVFRTSSYYGGFNYPFQAISKSLDWINVMAYEFYGPSWSPKEAGPPAALYNIAASQISVDTGIKAWIQAVSPKKVVLGVPFFGFAWRLVNANNHGLFAPANVTAITSDGAIAYSKIKDFIAQTSATTVFSSTIVTNYCYSGTTWIGYDDTQSISLPRLQMLRERDCLASLHGSLLRTQILFFLIQRSSV
;
A
#
# COMPACT_ATOMS: atom_id res chain seq x y z
N MET A 1 29.74 1.55 -59.52
CA MET A 1 28.34 1.09 -59.35
C MET A 1 27.96 1.30 -57.90
N ALA A 2 27.18 2.35 -57.64
CA ALA A 2 26.88 2.85 -56.30
C ALA A 2 25.44 2.49 -55.87
N SER A 3 25.32 2.13 -54.60
CA SER A 3 24.24 2.44 -53.65
C SER A 3 22.78 2.11 -54.04
N LYS A 4 22.25 1.03 -53.43
CA LYS A 4 20.81 0.83 -53.18
C LYS A 4 20.59 0.10 -51.85
N THR A 5 20.77 0.80 -50.73
CA THR A 5 20.35 0.33 -49.39
C THR A 5 19.87 1.49 -48.50
N LEU A 6 19.08 2.42 -49.06
CA LEU A 6 18.54 3.57 -48.31
C LEU A 6 17.00 3.78 -48.27
N PRO A 7 16.09 2.89 -48.72
CA PRO A 7 14.65 3.11 -48.48
C PRO A 7 14.06 2.32 -47.29
N TYR A 8 14.74 1.33 -46.71
CA TYR A 8 14.16 0.50 -45.63
C TYR A 8 14.39 1.03 -44.20
N ILE A 9 15.35 1.94 -44.03
CA ILE A 9 15.63 2.57 -42.72
C ILE A 9 14.67 3.75 -42.48
N PHE A 10 14.17 4.41 -43.53
CA PHE A 10 13.26 5.55 -43.37
C PHE A 10 11.81 5.13 -43.04
N SER A 11 11.33 3.99 -43.57
CA SER A 11 9.97 3.52 -43.28
C SER A 11 9.83 2.88 -41.89
N THR A 12 10.90 2.31 -41.35
CA THR A 12 10.92 1.80 -39.96
C THR A 12 11.10 2.93 -38.95
N LEU A 13 11.85 3.99 -39.30
CA LEU A 13 11.95 5.19 -38.47
C LEU A 13 10.65 5.99 -38.43
N LEU A 14 9.85 6.02 -39.51
CA LEU A 14 8.52 6.63 -39.50
C LEU A 14 7.49 5.81 -38.69
N PHE A 15 7.59 4.47 -38.69
CA PHE A 15 6.74 3.62 -37.85
C PHE A 15 7.14 3.69 -36.37
N LEU A 16 8.41 3.95 -36.07
CA LEU A 16 8.91 4.24 -34.72
C LEU A 16 8.62 5.68 -34.25
N LEU A 17 8.43 6.64 -35.17
CA LEU A 17 7.95 7.99 -34.84
C LEU A 17 6.41 8.09 -34.72
N GLN A 18 5.65 7.11 -35.24
CA GLN A 18 4.20 6.99 -35.04
C GLN A 18 3.81 6.17 -33.80
N LEU A 19 4.78 5.56 -33.11
CA LEU A 19 4.68 5.31 -31.67
C LEU A 19 4.98 6.61 -30.91
N GLN A 20 4.29 7.70 -31.28
CA GLN A 20 4.08 8.78 -30.33
C GLN A 20 3.46 8.13 -29.11
N PHE A 21 4.12 8.31 -27.97
CA PHE A 21 3.60 8.16 -26.63
C PHE A 21 2.10 7.88 -26.64
N SER A 22 1.72 6.61 -26.46
CA SER A 22 0.50 6.38 -25.70
C SER A 22 0.83 6.94 -24.33
N ALA A 23 0.62 8.24 -24.16
CA ALA A 23 0.70 8.92 -22.88
C ALA A 23 -0.31 8.20 -22.01
N GLY A 24 0.17 7.22 -21.24
CA GLY A 24 -0.61 6.63 -20.17
C GLY A 24 -1.11 7.82 -19.38
N GLN A 25 -2.43 7.95 -19.29
CA GLN A 25 -3.11 9.06 -18.64
C GLN A 25 -2.39 9.36 -17.32
N THR A 26 -1.76 10.54 -17.23
CA THR A 26 -0.90 10.89 -16.10
C THR A 26 -1.76 10.95 -14.83
N GLU A 27 -1.40 10.18 -13.82
CA GLU A 27 -2.09 10.15 -12.52
C GLU A 27 -2.30 11.58 -11.97
N VAL A 28 -3.50 11.91 -11.51
CA VAL A 28 -3.80 13.21 -10.91
C VAL A 28 -3.46 13.21 -9.43
N LYS A 29 -2.38 13.90 -9.09
CA LYS A 29 -2.02 14.29 -7.73
C LYS A 29 -2.27 15.76 -7.58
N ALA A 30 -3.29 16.14 -6.82
CA ALA A 30 -3.71 17.53 -6.74
C ALA A 30 -3.89 18.03 -5.32
N ALA A 31 -3.89 19.35 -5.17
CA ALA A 31 -4.29 20.02 -3.94
C ALA A 31 -4.82 21.42 -4.25
N TYR A 32 -5.69 21.90 -3.38
CA TYR A 32 -6.20 23.26 -3.39
C TYR A 32 -5.30 24.19 -2.58
N TRP A 33 -5.11 25.40 -3.07
CA TRP A 33 -4.50 26.51 -2.37
C TRP A 33 -5.41 27.74 -2.49
N PHE A 34 -5.57 28.47 -1.39
CA PHE A 34 -6.21 29.78 -1.40
C PHE A 34 -5.42 30.79 -0.56
N PRO A 35 -5.58 32.12 -0.78
CA PRO A 35 -4.83 33.14 -0.05
C PRO A 35 -4.96 33.09 1.47
N GLY A 36 -6.13 32.68 1.99
CA GLY A 36 -6.42 32.63 3.43
C GLY A 36 -5.77 31.47 4.19
N THR A 37 -5.06 30.57 3.50
CA THR A 37 -4.36 29.42 4.13
C THR A 37 -3.20 29.82 5.02
N GLY A 38 -2.68 31.05 4.88
CA GLY A 38 -1.43 31.49 5.48
C GLY A 38 -0.17 30.92 4.79
N LEU A 39 -0.33 30.06 3.76
CA LEU A 39 0.79 29.51 2.99
C LEU A 39 1.05 30.44 1.80
N SER A 40 2.26 31.01 1.71
CA SER A 40 2.65 31.77 0.53
C SER A 40 2.77 30.85 -0.70
N VAL A 41 2.45 31.37 -1.89
CA VAL A 41 2.56 30.59 -3.15
C VAL A 41 3.98 30.05 -3.35
N SER A 42 5.01 30.85 -3.04
CA SER A 42 6.42 30.42 -3.12
C SER A 42 6.79 29.35 -2.08
N GLY A 43 6.03 29.24 -1.00
CA GLY A 43 6.14 28.21 0.02
C GLY A 43 5.66 26.83 -0.46
N ILE A 44 4.79 26.77 -1.48
CA ILE A 44 4.26 25.51 -2.03
C ILE A 44 5.40 24.67 -2.60
N ASP A 45 5.51 23.41 -2.18
CA ASP A 45 6.41 22.44 -2.80
C ASP A 45 5.65 21.69 -3.91
N SER A 46 5.66 22.26 -5.11
CA SER A 46 4.91 21.75 -6.26
C SER A 46 5.47 20.44 -6.82
N THR A 47 6.63 19.96 -6.35
CA THR A 47 7.23 18.69 -6.79
C THR A 47 6.40 17.46 -6.39
N PHE A 48 5.51 17.62 -5.42
CA PHE A 48 4.61 16.57 -4.96
C PHE A 48 3.32 16.43 -5.80
N PHE A 49 3.05 17.40 -6.68
CA PHE A 49 1.78 17.52 -7.37
C PHE A 49 1.94 17.54 -8.88
N THR A 50 0.94 16.98 -9.55
CA THR A 50 0.77 17.11 -11.01
C THR A 50 -0.11 18.30 -11.35
N HIS A 51 -1.08 18.60 -10.48
CA HIS A 51 -2.06 19.65 -10.66
C HIS A 51 -2.20 20.45 -9.37
N LEU A 52 -2.37 21.76 -9.46
CA LEU A 52 -2.65 22.64 -8.32
C LEU A 52 -3.85 23.53 -8.64
N PHE A 53 -4.79 23.59 -7.71
CA PHE A 53 -5.98 24.42 -7.81
C PHE A 53 -5.77 25.74 -7.07
N CYS A 54 -5.91 26.86 -7.79
CA CYS A 54 -5.89 28.20 -7.21
C CYS A 54 -7.33 28.63 -6.94
N ALA A 55 -7.70 28.68 -5.66
CA ALA A 55 -9.04 28.89 -5.16
C ALA A 55 -9.16 30.26 -4.45
N PHE A 56 -10.24 31.02 -4.59
CA PHE A 56 -11.28 30.93 -5.62
C PHE A 56 -11.36 32.24 -6.42
N ALA A 57 -11.80 32.11 -7.67
CA ALA A 57 -12.44 33.18 -8.42
C ALA A 57 -13.94 33.21 -8.09
N ASP A 58 -14.51 34.41 -8.16
CA ASP A 58 -15.89 34.69 -7.76
C ASP A 58 -16.80 34.83 -8.99
N LEU A 59 -18.10 34.62 -8.81
CA LEU A 59 -19.13 34.88 -9.81
C LEU A 59 -19.83 36.21 -9.51
N ASP A 60 -19.69 37.20 -10.39
CA ASP A 60 -20.41 38.45 -10.25
C ASP A 60 -21.91 38.23 -10.46
N LYS A 61 -22.71 38.60 -9.46
CA LYS A 61 -24.16 38.33 -9.44
C LYS A 61 -24.99 39.11 -10.47
N THR A 62 -24.43 40.13 -11.12
CA THR A 62 -25.15 41.02 -12.04
C THR A 62 -24.82 40.67 -13.48
N THR A 63 -23.53 40.49 -13.76
CA THR A 63 -22.99 40.25 -15.10
C THR A 63 -22.82 38.76 -15.40
N TYR A 64 -22.82 37.92 -14.36
CA TYR A 64 -22.49 36.49 -14.42
C TYR A 64 -21.11 36.21 -15.01
N GLN A 65 -20.20 37.18 -14.91
CA GLN A 65 -18.80 37.00 -15.27
C GLN A 65 -18.03 36.43 -14.09
N VAL A 66 -17.06 35.58 -14.40
CA VAL A 66 -16.04 35.15 -13.44
C VAL A 66 -15.12 36.33 -13.18
N THR A 67 -14.77 36.57 -11.93
CA THR A 67 -13.93 37.68 -11.47
C THR A 67 -12.89 37.21 -10.46
N ILE A 68 -11.77 37.92 -10.36
CA ILE A 68 -10.79 37.73 -9.29
C ILE A 68 -10.80 39.03 -8.49
N SER A 69 -11.03 38.94 -7.19
CA SER A 69 -11.03 40.10 -6.30
C SER A 69 -9.71 40.87 -6.38
N ALA A 70 -9.76 42.19 -6.17
CA ALA A 70 -8.57 43.03 -6.23
C ALA A 70 -7.48 42.57 -5.26
N SER A 71 -7.86 42.06 -4.07
CA SER A 71 -6.94 41.52 -3.07
C SER A 71 -6.21 40.26 -3.54
N ASN A 72 -6.84 39.45 -4.39
CA ASN A 72 -6.28 38.17 -4.85
C ASN A 72 -5.52 38.29 -6.19
N SER A 73 -5.78 39.37 -6.95
CA SER A 73 -5.27 39.57 -8.32
C SER A 73 -3.75 39.37 -8.48
N ALA A 74 -2.94 39.91 -7.56
CA ALA A 74 -1.48 39.80 -7.62
C ALA A 74 -0.99 38.35 -7.41
N GLN A 75 -1.60 37.62 -6.48
CA GLN A 75 -1.23 36.23 -6.21
C GLN A 75 -1.70 35.30 -7.32
N PHE A 76 -2.90 35.53 -7.86
CA PHE A 76 -3.47 34.69 -8.92
C PHE A 76 -2.71 34.83 -10.23
N SER A 77 -2.38 36.06 -10.62
CA SER A 77 -1.63 36.32 -11.87
C SER A 77 -0.22 35.75 -11.88
N THR A 78 0.40 35.57 -10.71
CA THR A 78 1.75 35.00 -10.56
C THR A 78 1.76 33.54 -10.10
N PHE A 79 0.59 32.94 -9.83
CA PHE A 79 0.48 31.62 -9.21
C PHE A 79 1.20 30.55 -10.03
N THR A 80 0.84 30.41 -11.31
CA THR A 80 1.41 29.40 -12.20
C THR A 80 2.92 29.51 -12.32
N GLN A 81 3.43 30.71 -12.61
CA GLN A 81 4.86 30.93 -12.78
C GLN A 81 5.62 30.58 -11.48
N THR A 82 5.08 30.96 -10.33
CA THR A 82 5.70 30.73 -9.02
C THR A 82 5.82 29.24 -8.73
N VAL A 83 4.74 28.46 -8.87
CA VAL A 83 4.78 27.02 -8.58
C VAL A 83 5.60 26.24 -9.61
N GLN A 84 5.68 26.71 -10.86
CA GLN A 84 6.51 26.10 -11.90
C GLN A 84 8.01 26.29 -11.69
N GLN A 85 8.44 27.22 -10.83
CA GLN A 85 9.86 27.35 -10.46
C GLN A 85 10.42 26.07 -9.81
N LYS A 86 9.59 25.34 -9.04
CA LYS A 86 9.99 24.08 -8.41
C LYS A 86 9.60 22.85 -9.22
N ASN A 87 8.48 22.90 -9.97
CA ASN A 87 8.02 21.81 -10.83
C ASN A 87 7.56 22.35 -12.19
N PRO A 88 8.44 22.39 -13.21
CA PRO A 88 8.09 22.90 -14.54
C PRO A 88 6.95 22.15 -15.25
N SER A 89 6.63 20.92 -14.81
CA SER A 89 5.57 20.10 -15.42
C SER A 89 4.20 20.25 -14.74
N VAL A 90 4.12 20.93 -13.59
CA VAL A 90 2.85 21.11 -12.86
C VAL A 90 1.86 21.91 -13.70
N LYS A 91 0.60 21.46 -13.69
CA LYS A 91 -0.53 22.16 -14.28
C LYS A 91 -1.29 22.89 -13.19
N THR A 92 -1.87 24.03 -13.54
CA THR A 92 -2.57 24.90 -12.59
C THR A 92 -3.97 25.19 -13.11
N LEU A 93 -4.96 25.13 -12.24
CA LEU A 93 -6.35 25.37 -12.59
C LEU A 93 -6.91 26.51 -11.72
N LEU A 94 -7.69 27.39 -12.34
CA LEU A 94 -8.45 28.42 -11.63
C LEU A 94 -9.76 27.80 -11.15
N SER A 95 -9.98 27.78 -9.84
CA SER A 95 -11.21 27.23 -9.23
C SER A 95 -12.22 28.35 -9.02
N ILE A 96 -13.48 28.12 -9.38
CA ILE A 96 -14.53 29.13 -9.40
C ILE A 96 -15.67 28.69 -8.49
N GLY A 97 -15.98 29.48 -7.46
CA GLY A 97 -17.01 29.15 -6.47
C GLY A 97 -16.44 28.81 -5.09
N GLY A 98 -16.72 27.60 -4.61
CA GLY A 98 -16.39 27.11 -3.26
C GLY A 98 -17.54 27.27 -2.26
N GLY A 99 -17.41 26.64 -1.08
CA GLY A 99 -18.47 26.59 -0.05
C GLY A 99 -19.03 27.94 0.44
N ASP A 100 -18.25 29.02 0.35
CA ASP A 100 -18.71 30.39 0.71
C ASP A 100 -19.45 31.10 -0.44
N ALA A 101 -19.48 30.52 -1.63
CA ALA A 101 -20.11 31.11 -2.80
C ALA A 101 -21.65 31.01 -2.74
N VAL A 102 -22.32 32.01 -3.31
CA VAL A 102 -23.79 32.09 -3.26
C VAL A 102 -24.41 31.15 -4.30
N ALA A 103 -24.80 29.94 -3.90
CA ALA A 103 -25.38 28.92 -4.78
C ALA A 103 -26.56 29.42 -5.65
N PRO A 104 -27.50 30.26 -5.17
CA PRO A 104 -28.54 30.86 -6.04
C PRO A 104 -28.01 31.69 -7.22
N THR A 105 -26.82 32.27 -7.09
CA THR A 105 -26.17 33.03 -8.17
C THR A 105 -25.71 32.07 -9.29
N PHE A 106 -25.14 30.91 -8.93
CA PHE A 106 -24.80 29.87 -9.91
C PHE A 106 -26.04 29.29 -10.60
N ALA A 107 -27.13 29.07 -9.85
CA ALA A 107 -28.41 28.65 -10.41
C ALA A 107 -28.93 29.65 -11.45
N SER A 108 -28.88 30.94 -11.14
CA SER A 108 -29.30 32.02 -12.03
C SER A 108 -28.40 32.09 -13.27
N MET A 109 -27.08 32.00 -13.10
CA MET A 109 -26.11 31.96 -14.20
C MET A 109 -26.35 30.77 -15.13
N ALA A 110 -26.59 29.58 -14.59
CA ALA A 110 -26.78 28.37 -15.38
C ALA A 110 -28.12 28.36 -16.15
N SER A 111 -29.10 29.17 -15.74
CA SER A 111 -30.49 29.09 -16.21
C SER A 111 -30.74 29.56 -17.64
N GLN A 112 -29.92 30.45 -18.20
CA GLN A 112 -30.10 31.01 -19.54
C GLN A 112 -28.83 30.86 -20.38
N ALA A 113 -28.98 30.66 -21.69
CA ALA A 113 -27.84 30.51 -22.60
C ALA A 113 -26.95 31.77 -22.62
N SER A 114 -27.54 32.97 -22.53
CA SER A 114 -26.79 34.23 -22.50
C SER A 114 -25.95 34.40 -21.23
N THR A 115 -26.48 33.98 -20.07
CA THR A 115 -25.77 34.08 -18.79
C THR A 115 -24.70 33.00 -18.66
N ARG A 116 -24.96 31.77 -19.15
CA ARG A 116 -23.94 30.72 -19.30
C ARG A 116 -22.81 31.17 -20.22
N LYS A 117 -23.13 31.83 -21.33
CA LYS A 117 -22.12 32.38 -22.24
C LYS A 117 -21.25 33.43 -21.55
N SER A 118 -21.83 34.34 -20.77
CA SER A 118 -21.08 35.35 -20.00
C SER A 118 -20.08 34.70 -19.03
N PHE A 119 -20.51 33.67 -18.30
CA PHE A 119 -19.65 32.88 -17.43
C PHE A 119 -18.53 32.16 -18.20
N ILE A 120 -18.89 31.43 -19.25
CA ILE A 120 -17.97 30.65 -20.07
C ILE A 120 -16.88 31.56 -20.67
N ASP A 121 -17.27 32.63 -21.34
CA ASP A 121 -16.34 33.53 -22.03
C ASP A 121 -15.37 34.18 -21.02
N SER A 122 -15.89 34.71 -19.92
CA SER A 122 -15.07 35.35 -18.87
C SER A 122 -14.15 34.38 -18.14
N SER A 123 -14.60 33.14 -17.88
CA SER A 123 -13.78 32.09 -17.26
C SER A 123 -12.55 31.75 -18.12
N ILE A 124 -12.75 31.55 -19.42
CA ILE A 124 -11.69 31.26 -20.39
C ILE A 124 -10.73 32.45 -20.48
N GLN A 125 -11.28 33.67 -20.57
CA GLN A 125 -10.47 34.90 -20.63
C GLN A 125 -9.58 35.04 -19.39
N LEU A 126 -10.11 34.83 -18.18
CA LEU A 126 -9.35 34.93 -16.94
C LEU A 126 -8.30 33.83 -16.80
N ALA A 127 -8.63 32.59 -17.16
CA ALA A 127 -7.65 31.49 -17.15
C ALA A 127 -6.46 31.83 -18.05
N ARG A 128 -6.72 32.30 -19.28
CA ARG A 128 -5.65 32.68 -20.22
C ARG A 128 -4.86 33.89 -19.73
N ALA A 129 -5.54 34.95 -19.25
CA ALA A 129 -4.89 36.17 -18.77
C ALA A 129 -3.96 35.93 -17.56
N ASN A 130 -4.22 34.90 -16.76
CA ASN A 130 -3.43 34.55 -15.58
C ASN A 130 -2.57 33.29 -15.78
N ASN A 131 -2.39 32.84 -17.03
CA ASN A 131 -1.58 31.67 -17.39
C ASN A 131 -2.00 30.36 -16.69
N PHE A 132 -3.30 30.14 -16.46
CA PHE A 132 -3.81 28.86 -15.98
C PHE A 132 -3.92 27.84 -17.14
N HIS A 133 -3.75 26.57 -16.80
CA HIS A 133 -3.85 25.43 -17.70
C HIS A 133 -5.27 24.86 -17.78
N GLY A 134 -6.14 25.27 -16.87
CA GLY A 134 -7.51 24.79 -16.82
C GLY A 134 -8.39 25.57 -15.87
N LEU A 135 -9.63 25.10 -15.76
CA LEU A 135 -10.70 25.67 -14.96
C LEU A 135 -11.36 24.55 -14.14
N ASP A 136 -11.75 24.88 -12.92
CA ASP A 136 -12.46 24.01 -11.99
C ASP A 136 -13.74 24.71 -11.52
N LEU A 137 -14.88 24.04 -11.68
CA LEU A 137 -16.18 24.52 -11.21
C LEU A 137 -16.49 23.91 -9.85
N ASP A 138 -16.70 24.76 -8.84
CA ASP A 138 -17.05 24.35 -7.49
C ASP A 138 -18.37 25.00 -7.07
N TRP A 139 -19.48 24.50 -7.61
CA TRP A 139 -20.84 24.92 -7.26
C TRP A 139 -21.42 23.95 -6.22
N GLU A 140 -21.48 24.41 -4.97
CA GLU A 140 -21.94 23.65 -3.80
C GLU A 140 -23.31 24.13 -3.28
N TYR A 141 -24.43 23.47 -3.57
CA TYR A 141 -24.65 22.49 -4.63
C TYR A 141 -25.92 22.88 -5.41
N PRO A 142 -26.09 22.41 -6.67
CA PRO A 142 -27.38 22.45 -7.34
C PRO A 142 -28.46 21.81 -6.46
N SER A 143 -29.60 22.49 -6.32
CA SER A 143 -30.64 22.14 -5.34
C SER A 143 -31.95 21.65 -5.95
N THR A 144 -32.09 21.74 -7.28
CA THR A 144 -33.29 21.31 -8.01
C THR A 144 -32.94 20.51 -9.27
N ALA A 145 -33.87 19.67 -9.75
CA ALA A 145 -33.68 18.93 -11.00
C ALA A 145 -33.43 19.85 -12.21
N THR A 146 -34.04 21.04 -12.21
CA THR A 146 -33.79 22.09 -13.20
C THR A 146 -32.36 22.58 -13.14
N GLU A 147 -31.82 22.85 -11.94
CA GLU A 147 -30.41 23.25 -11.77
C GLU A 147 -29.43 22.16 -12.23
N PHE A 148 -29.70 20.87 -11.92
CA PHE A 148 -28.88 19.77 -12.44
C PHE A 148 -28.94 19.64 -13.98
N THR A 149 -30.10 19.91 -14.59
CA THR A 149 -30.24 19.96 -16.05
C THR A 149 -29.42 21.12 -16.63
N ASN A 150 -29.51 22.29 -16.00
CA ASN A 150 -28.78 23.49 -16.39
C ASN A 150 -27.26 23.33 -16.21
N LEU A 151 -26.81 22.63 -15.16
CA LEU A 151 -25.42 22.22 -15.00
C LEU A 151 -24.96 21.39 -16.21
N GLY A 152 -25.78 20.42 -16.66
CA GLY A 152 -25.47 19.64 -17.86
C GLY A 152 -25.31 20.49 -19.11
N LEU A 153 -26.18 21.48 -19.31
CA LEU A 153 -26.08 22.44 -20.42
C LEU A 153 -24.80 23.29 -20.31
N LEU A 154 -24.51 23.82 -19.13
CA LEU A 154 -23.30 24.58 -18.85
C LEU A 154 -22.03 23.80 -19.18
N LEU A 155 -21.91 22.56 -18.70
CA LEU A 155 -20.72 21.75 -18.94
C LEU A 155 -20.49 21.48 -20.43
N ASN A 156 -21.56 21.16 -21.17
CA ASN A 156 -21.48 20.92 -22.61
C ASN A 156 -21.07 22.17 -23.39
N GLU A 157 -21.69 23.32 -23.08
CA GLU A 157 -21.34 24.60 -23.70
C GLU A 157 -19.90 25.03 -23.34
N TRP A 158 -19.47 24.79 -22.11
CA TRP A 158 -18.12 25.13 -21.63
C TRP A 158 -17.05 24.32 -22.36
N ARG A 159 -17.24 22.99 -22.51
CA ARG A 159 -16.32 22.14 -23.29
C ARG A 159 -16.26 22.56 -24.75
N ALA A 160 -17.41 22.86 -25.37
CA ALA A 160 -17.44 23.34 -26.75
C ALA A 160 -16.69 24.66 -26.92
N ALA A 161 -16.87 25.62 -25.99
CA ALA A 161 -16.17 26.90 -26.03
C ALA A 161 -14.65 26.75 -25.85
N VAL A 162 -14.19 25.89 -24.93
CA VAL A 162 -12.77 25.60 -24.76
C VAL A 162 -12.16 24.96 -26.02
N ALA A 163 -12.88 24.04 -26.68
CA ALA A 163 -12.42 23.43 -27.92
C ALA A 163 -12.31 24.46 -29.07
N ASN A 164 -13.30 25.35 -29.16
CA ASN A 164 -13.32 26.44 -30.15
C ASN A 164 -12.20 27.46 -29.90
N GLU A 165 -11.97 27.85 -28.65
CA GLU A 165 -10.88 28.76 -28.30
C GLU A 165 -9.53 28.15 -28.66
N ALA A 166 -9.27 26.89 -28.29
CA ALA A 166 -8.03 26.20 -28.60
C ALA A 166 -7.78 26.10 -30.12
N THR A 167 -8.82 25.79 -30.88
CA THR A 167 -8.75 25.73 -32.35
C THR A 167 -8.44 27.10 -32.95
N SER A 168 -9.03 28.17 -32.41
CA SER A 168 -8.91 29.53 -32.95
C SER A 168 -7.59 30.21 -32.57
N SER A 169 -7.08 29.94 -31.35
CA SER A 169 -5.85 30.55 -30.84
C SER A 169 -4.60 29.73 -31.11
N GLY A 170 -4.74 28.43 -31.42
CA GLY A 170 -3.63 27.48 -31.49
C GLY A 170 -3.11 27.05 -30.12
N ASN A 171 -3.74 27.49 -29.02
CA ASN A 171 -3.38 27.08 -27.67
C ASN A 171 -3.79 25.63 -27.40
N THR A 172 -3.13 24.97 -26.44
CA THR A 172 -3.63 23.71 -25.88
C THR A 172 -4.99 23.93 -25.22
N PRO A 173 -6.00 23.06 -25.46
CA PRO A 173 -7.28 23.15 -24.77
C PRO A 173 -7.13 23.23 -23.25
N LEU A 174 -7.89 24.12 -22.61
CA LEU A 174 -7.97 24.18 -21.16
C LEU A 174 -8.51 22.85 -20.60
N ILE A 175 -7.90 22.40 -19.51
CA ILE A 175 -8.43 21.30 -18.70
C ILE A 175 -9.73 21.79 -18.03
N LEU A 176 -10.80 21.01 -18.07
CA LEU A 176 -12.06 21.32 -17.37
C LEU A 176 -12.39 20.23 -16.37
N VAL A 177 -12.59 20.64 -15.11
CA VAL A 177 -12.95 19.74 -14.01
C VAL A 177 -14.02 20.39 -13.14
N ALA A 178 -14.56 19.61 -12.21
CA ALA A 178 -15.49 20.14 -11.22
C ALA A 178 -15.38 19.38 -9.90
N ALA A 179 -15.50 20.10 -8.79
CA ALA A 179 -15.70 19.54 -7.46
C ALA A 179 -17.19 19.27 -7.22
N PHE A 180 -17.53 18.02 -6.95
CA PHE A 180 -18.90 17.58 -6.73
C PHE A 180 -19.04 16.78 -5.43
N PHE A 181 -20.29 16.64 -5.00
CA PHE A 181 -20.68 15.87 -3.84
C PHE A 181 -20.09 14.44 -3.88
N TYR A 182 -19.85 13.86 -2.69
CA TYR A 182 -19.22 12.54 -2.58
C TYR A 182 -19.96 11.44 -3.38
N SER A 183 -21.26 11.60 -3.59
CA SER A 183 -22.14 10.70 -4.33
C SER A 183 -22.69 11.37 -5.59
N SER A 184 -22.92 10.59 -6.65
CA SER A 184 -23.60 11.04 -7.87
C SER A 184 -25.08 11.35 -7.69
N ASN A 185 -25.62 11.11 -6.49
CA ASN A 185 -26.97 11.46 -6.09
C ASN A 185 -26.93 12.37 -4.85
N TYR A 186 -27.40 13.60 -5.01
CA TYR A 186 -27.52 14.60 -3.96
C TYR A 186 -28.96 14.60 -3.44
N TYR A 187 -29.20 13.88 -2.34
CA TYR A 187 -30.50 13.80 -1.65
C TYR A 187 -31.70 13.51 -2.57
N GLY A 188 -31.56 12.57 -3.50
CA GLY A 188 -32.59 12.19 -4.47
C GLY A 188 -32.45 12.85 -5.84
N LEU A 189 -31.56 13.83 -5.99
CA LEU A 189 -31.29 14.50 -7.26
C LEU A 189 -30.01 13.93 -7.90
N SER A 190 -30.11 13.42 -9.13
CA SER A 190 -28.98 12.80 -9.83
C SER A 190 -28.22 13.81 -10.67
N TYR A 191 -26.88 13.75 -10.61
CA TYR A 191 -26.00 14.53 -11.48
C TYR A 191 -26.18 14.17 -12.97
N PRO A 192 -25.94 15.11 -13.92
CA PRO A 192 -26.06 14.87 -15.36
C PRO A 192 -24.86 14.05 -15.90
N ILE A 193 -24.84 12.74 -15.64
CA ILE A 193 -23.69 11.86 -15.87
C ILE A 193 -23.13 11.90 -17.29
N GLN A 194 -24.00 11.96 -18.31
CA GLN A 194 -23.56 11.99 -19.70
C GLN A 194 -22.83 13.30 -20.03
N ALA A 195 -23.34 14.44 -19.56
CA ALA A 195 -22.70 15.73 -19.76
C ALA A 195 -21.35 15.79 -19.02
N ILE A 196 -21.30 15.30 -17.77
CA ILE A 196 -20.07 15.16 -17.00
C ILE A 196 -19.03 14.32 -17.75
N SER A 197 -19.42 13.14 -18.21
CA SER A 197 -18.52 12.19 -18.87
C SER A 197 -17.99 12.71 -20.21
N ASN A 198 -18.78 13.50 -20.94
CA ASN A 198 -18.39 14.07 -22.22
C ASN A 198 -17.56 15.36 -22.06
N SER A 199 -17.82 16.13 -21.01
CA SER A 199 -17.34 17.51 -20.93
C SER A 199 -16.21 17.72 -19.93
N LEU A 200 -16.08 16.91 -18.88
CA LEU A 200 -15.01 17.05 -17.90
C LEU A 200 -13.84 16.09 -18.19
N ASP A 201 -12.62 16.56 -17.94
CA ASP A 201 -11.42 15.71 -17.91
C ASP A 201 -11.50 14.75 -16.72
N TRP A 202 -11.92 15.26 -15.55
CA TRP A 202 -12.26 14.46 -14.37
C TRP A 202 -13.20 15.21 -13.40
N VAL A 203 -13.68 14.48 -12.39
CA VAL A 203 -14.46 14.97 -11.25
C VAL A 203 -13.63 14.86 -9.98
N ASN A 204 -13.53 15.96 -9.23
CA ASN A 204 -13.02 15.98 -7.86
C ASN A 204 -14.17 15.57 -6.93
N VAL A 205 -14.13 14.34 -6.39
CA VAL A 205 -15.19 13.81 -5.52
C VAL A 205 -14.90 14.22 -4.07
N MET A 206 -15.71 15.12 -3.51
CA MET A 206 -15.55 15.65 -2.15
C MET A 206 -15.98 14.63 -1.09
N ALA A 207 -15.13 13.62 -0.85
CA ALA A 207 -15.36 12.52 0.08
C ALA A 207 -14.95 12.86 1.52
N TYR A 208 -15.44 13.98 2.02
CA TYR A 208 -15.21 14.50 3.36
C TYR A 208 -16.48 15.24 3.86
N ASP A 209 -16.40 15.82 5.05
CA ASP A 209 -17.51 16.49 5.75
C ASP A 209 -18.75 15.60 6.01
N PHE A 210 -18.53 14.28 6.14
CA PHE A 210 -19.59 13.32 6.45
C PHE A 210 -20.18 13.52 7.86
N THR A 211 -19.34 13.95 8.80
CA THR A 211 -19.73 14.21 10.19
C THR A 211 -18.99 15.42 10.72
N SER A 212 -19.70 16.33 11.37
CA SER A 212 -19.15 17.47 12.10
C SER A 212 -19.95 17.74 13.39
N PRO A 213 -19.42 18.52 14.34
CA PRO A 213 -20.12 18.96 15.54
C PRO A 213 -21.07 20.14 15.29
N PHE A 214 -21.16 20.63 14.05
CA PHE A 214 -21.94 21.81 13.69
C PHE A 214 -23.37 21.46 13.31
N SER A 215 -24.27 22.43 13.45
CA SER A 215 -25.72 22.22 13.32
C SER A 215 -26.20 21.70 11.96
N TRP A 216 -25.39 21.84 10.90
CA TRP A 216 -25.68 21.31 9.57
C TRP A 216 -25.43 19.79 9.46
N SER A 217 -24.66 19.20 10.39
CA SER A 217 -24.42 17.76 10.46
C SER A 217 -25.68 17.04 10.95
N THR A 218 -25.85 15.78 10.54
CA THR A 218 -27.02 14.96 10.93
C THR A 218 -26.94 14.46 12.37
N ALA A 219 -25.73 14.38 12.94
CA ALA A 219 -25.50 13.90 14.31
C ALA A 219 -24.42 14.75 15.03
N PRO A 220 -24.65 16.06 15.25
CA PRO A 220 -23.63 16.96 15.81
C PRO A 220 -23.26 16.65 17.26
N ASN A 221 -24.14 15.93 17.97
CA ASN A 221 -23.94 15.51 19.36
C ASN A 221 -23.28 14.13 19.48
N LEU A 222 -22.75 13.57 18.40
CA LEU A 222 -21.96 12.33 18.42
C LEU A 222 -20.63 12.60 17.73
N THR A 223 -19.52 12.12 18.30
CA THR A 223 -18.23 12.12 17.60
C THR A 223 -18.34 11.31 16.31
N GLY A 224 -17.56 11.66 15.29
CA GLY A 224 -17.69 11.03 13.97
C GLY A 224 -16.39 11.03 13.19
N ALA A 225 -16.39 10.25 12.11
CA ALA A 225 -15.28 10.14 11.17
C ALA A 225 -15.52 11.08 9.97
N PRO A 226 -14.93 12.29 9.94
CA PRO A 226 -15.35 13.33 8.98
C PRO A 226 -15.14 12.94 7.51
N ALA A 227 -14.19 12.04 7.23
CA ALA A 227 -13.88 11.60 5.88
C ALA A 227 -13.70 10.08 5.78
N ALA A 228 -14.48 9.30 6.53
CA ALA A 228 -14.38 7.84 6.54
C ALA A 228 -14.31 7.22 5.13
N LEU A 229 -13.32 6.37 4.85
CA LEU A 229 -13.29 5.62 3.60
C LEU A 229 -14.38 4.54 3.57
N TYR A 230 -14.63 3.91 4.72
CA TYR A 230 -15.68 2.91 4.89
C TYR A 230 -16.56 3.29 6.09
N ASN A 231 -17.82 2.90 6.04
CA ASN A 231 -18.72 3.07 7.17
C ASN A 231 -19.61 1.82 7.30
N PRO A 232 -19.45 1.00 8.35
CA PRO A 232 -20.26 -0.20 8.54
C PRO A 232 -21.68 0.13 9.04
N THR A 233 -21.93 1.36 9.50
CA THR A 233 -23.19 1.77 10.14
C THR A 233 -24.11 2.56 9.22
N SER A 234 -23.60 3.08 8.10
CA SER A 234 -24.38 3.85 7.12
C SER A 234 -23.78 3.73 5.72
N GLN A 235 -24.51 4.21 4.70
CA GLN A 235 -24.01 4.29 3.33
C GLN A 235 -23.19 5.55 3.04
N VAL A 236 -22.86 6.37 4.05
CA VAL A 236 -22.07 7.61 3.86
C VAL A 236 -20.59 7.31 4.11
N SER A 237 -19.82 7.24 3.03
CA SER A 237 -18.37 6.98 3.05
C SER A 237 -17.72 7.29 1.69
N GLY A 238 -16.39 7.35 1.66
CA GLY A 238 -15.64 7.48 0.41
C GLY A 238 -15.84 6.30 -0.55
N ASP A 239 -15.87 5.05 -0.08
CA ASP A 239 -16.06 3.87 -0.94
C ASP A 239 -17.45 3.84 -1.56
N SER A 240 -18.49 4.09 -0.76
CA SER A 240 -19.87 4.13 -1.26
C SER A 240 -20.10 5.27 -2.25
N GLY A 241 -19.52 6.46 -2.00
CA GLY A 241 -19.60 7.59 -2.92
C GLY A 241 -18.94 7.32 -4.27
N ILE A 242 -17.70 6.82 -4.25
CA ILE A 242 -16.98 6.41 -5.47
C ILE A 242 -17.75 5.31 -6.22
N ALA A 243 -18.29 4.33 -5.49
CA ALA A 243 -19.10 3.27 -6.08
C ALA A 243 -20.37 3.84 -6.75
N ALA A 244 -21.04 4.82 -6.13
CA ALA A 244 -22.22 5.47 -6.70
C ALA A 244 -21.88 6.19 -8.02
N TRP A 245 -20.79 6.97 -8.06
CA TRP A 245 -20.32 7.63 -9.29
C TRP A 245 -20.02 6.65 -10.43
N ILE A 246 -19.36 5.53 -10.12
CA ILE A 246 -19.06 4.48 -11.10
C ILE A 246 -20.34 3.79 -11.58
N GLN A 247 -21.24 3.43 -10.66
CA GLN A 247 -22.52 2.80 -10.99
C GLN A 247 -23.42 3.69 -11.84
N ALA A 248 -23.36 5.00 -11.62
CA ALA A 248 -24.08 5.98 -12.41
C ALA A 248 -23.53 6.13 -13.85
N GLY A 249 -22.30 5.66 -14.10
CA GLY A 249 -21.70 5.58 -15.44
C GLY A 249 -20.43 6.40 -15.65
N VAL A 250 -19.91 7.09 -14.62
CA VAL A 250 -18.63 7.82 -14.75
C VAL A 250 -17.47 6.82 -14.67
N SER A 251 -16.56 6.89 -15.65
CA SER A 251 -15.35 6.06 -15.64
C SER A 251 -14.52 6.31 -14.39
N ALA A 252 -14.03 5.26 -13.73
CA ALA A 252 -13.09 5.37 -12.62
C ALA A 252 -11.88 6.26 -12.97
N LYS A 253 -11.41 6.20 -14.22
CA LYS A 253 -10.32 7.04 -14.76
C LYS A 253 -10.68 8.52 -14.97
N LYS A 254 -11.87 8.94 -14.54
CA LYS A 254 -12.32 10.33 -14.47
C LYS A 254 -12.73 10.72 -13.05
N LEU A 255 -12.42 9.92 -12.04
CA LEU A 255 -12.71 10.22 -10.64
C LEU A 255 -11.41 10.46 -9.89
N VAL A 256 -11.38 11.53 -9.10
CA VAL A 256 -10.26 11.91 -8.24
C VAL A 256 -10.79 12.01 -6.81
N LEU A 257 -10.25 11.18 -5.90
CA LEU A 257 -10.72 11.07 -4.52
C LEU A 257 -10.26 12.26 -3.67
N GLY A 258 -11.20 12.97 -3.05
CA GLY A 258 -10.91 14.04 -2.09
C GLY A 258 -10.46 13.53 -0.73
N VAL A 259 -9.47 14.19 -0.15
CA VAL A 259 -9.01 13.97 1.23
C VAL A 259 -8.84 15.30 1.98
N PRO A 260 -9.31 15.41 3.24
CA PRO A 260 -9.18 16.65 4.01
C PRO A 260 -7.84 16.72 4.75
N PHE A 261 -7.21 17.88 4.75
CA PHE A 261 -6.09 18.23 5.64
C PHE A 261 -6.59 19.07 6.83
N TYR A 262 -7.74 18.69 7.36
CA TYR A 262 -8.35 19.27 8.55
C TYR A 262 -9.17 18.19 9.26
N GLY A 263 -9.71 18.55 10.40
CA GLY A 263 -10.64 17.73 11.16
C GLY A 263 -11.67 18.58 11.87
N TYR A 264 -12.49 17.92 12.67
CA TYR A 264 -13.48 18.58 13.51
C TYR A 264 -13.32 18.18 14.97
N ALA A 265 -13.57 19.12 15.87
CA ALA A 265 -13.40 18.95 17.31
C ALA A 265 -14.74 18.95 18.04
N TRP A 266 -15.04 17.85 18.73
CA TRP A 266 -16.21 17.68 19.60
C TRP A 266 -15.83 17.82 21.07
N ARG A 267 -16.81 18.24 21.87
CA ARG A 267 -16.74 18.21 23.33
C ARG A 267 -17.49 16.99 23.84
N LEU A 268 -16.78 15.98 24.32
CA LEU A 268 -17.33 14.76 24.91
C LEU A 268 -18.15 15.09 26.17
N VAL A 269 -19.27 14.38 26.34
CA VAL A 269 -20.04 14.39 27.60
C VAL A 269 -19.25 13.70 28.71
N ASN A 270 -18.54 12.62 28.38
CA ASN A 270 -17.72 11.85 29.30
C ASN A 270 -16.36 11.52 28.64
N ALA A 271 -15.26 11.96 29.24
CA ALA A 271 -13.92 11.72 28.71
C ALA A 271 -13.55 10.22 28.58
N ASN A 272 -14.19 9.36 29.36
CA ASN A 272 -13.98 7.90 29.31
C ASN A 272 -14.76 7.21 28.18
N ASP A 273 -15.71 7.92 27.55
CA ASP A 273 -16.40 7.47 26.34
C ASP A 273 -15.90 8.32 25.16
N ASN A 274 -14.90 7.80 24.45
CA ASN A 274 -14.08 8.55 23.50
C ASN A 274 -13.90 7.79 22.17
N GLY A 275 -14.78 6.83 21.91
CA GLY A 275 -14.86 6.15 20.62
C GLY A 275 -15.45 7.04 19.53
N ILE A 276 -15.53 6.50 18.31
CA ILE A 276 -16.39 7.05 17.26
C ILE A 276 -17.84 6.79 17.67
N PHE A 277 -18.71 7.80 17.48
CA PHE A 277 -20.10 7.85 17.97
C PHE A 277 -20.26 7.98 19.49
N ALA A 278 -19.21 8.43 20.19
CA ALA A 278 -19.32 8.80 21.58
C ALA A 278 -20.23 10.03 21.77
N PRO A 279 -21.04 10.09 22.84
CA PRO A 279 -21.85 11.26 23.15
C PRO A 279 -21.01 12.53 23.35
N ALA A 280 -21.39 13.58 22.64
CA ALA A 280 -20.81 14.92 22.70
C ALA A 280 -21.90 15.97 22.91
N ASN A 281 -21.52 17.14 23.45
CA ASN A 281 -22.41 18.29 23.62
C ASN A 281 -22.05 19.44 22.67
N GLY A 282 -21.74 19.08 21.42
CA GLY A 282 -21.43 20.01 20.34
C GLY A 282 -19.93 20.26 20.15
N ALA A 283 -19.61 21.38 19.51
CA ALA A 283 -18.25 21.68 19.06
C ALA A 283 -17.34 22.10 20.23
N ALA A 284 -16.12 21.56 20.24
CA ALA A 284 -15.06 22.03 21.12
C ALA A 284 -14.36 23.30 20.59
N LEU A 285 -14.43 23.52 19.27
CA LEU A 285 -13.89 24.68 18.55
C LEU A 285 -14.97 25.30 17.67
N SER A 286 -14.82 26.59 17.33
CA SER A 286 -15.80 27.32 16.53
C SER A 286 -15.80 26.95 15.05
N ASP A 287 -14.72 26.32 14.56
CA ASP A 287 -14.53 25.96 13.16
C ASP A 287 -13.79 24.62 13.04
N ALA A 288 -13.63 24.14 11.81
CA ALA A 288 -12.69 23.08 11.47
C ALA A 288 -11.29 23.43 12.00
N ILE A 289 -10.54 22.39 12.40
CA ILE A 289 -9.17 22.53 12.87
C ILE A 289 -8.23 22.00 11.79
N SER A 290 -7.28 22.84 11.36
CA SER A 290 -6.31 22.44 10.34
C SER A 290 -5.41 21.31 10.83
N TYR A 291 -4.92 20.48 9.92
CA TYR A 291 -4.03 19.38 10.30
C TYR A 291 -2.78 19.85 11.05
N SER A 292 -2.23 21.03 10.71
CA SER A 292 -1.15 21.68 11.47
C SER A 292 -1.54 21.94 12.93
N GLU A 293 -2.71 22.54 13.16
CA GLU A 293 -3.20 22.83 14.52
C GLU A 293 -3.54 21.54 15.29
N ILE A 294 -3.98 20.48 14.61
CA ILE A 294 -4.16 19.16 15.23
C ILE A 294 -2.82 18.62 15.72
N LYS A 295 -1.74 18.74 14.94
CA LYS A 295 -0.40 18.32 15.41
C LYS A 295 0.07 19.15 16.60
N ASP A 296 -0.18 20.46 16.58
CA ASP A 296 0.14 21.34 17.70
C ASP A 296 -0.67 20.96 18.95
N PHE A 297 -1.97 20.68 18.80
CA PHE A 297 -2.81 20.18 19.87
C PHE A 297 -2.25 18.90 20.49
N ILE A 298 -1.88 17.92 19.67
CA ILE A 298 -1.28 16.65 20.12
C ILE A 298 0.04 16.90 20.86
N ALA A 299 0.90 17.77 20.33
CA ALA A 299 2.22 18.06 20.90
C ALA A 299 2.13 18.82 22.23
N GLN A 300 1.19 19.76 22.36
CA GLN A 300 1.00 20.57 23.56
C GLN A 300 0.32 19.81 24.70
N ASN A 301 -0.43 18.75 24.37
CA ASN A 301 -1.18 17.96 25.33
C ASN A 301 -0.53 16.57 25.48
N SER A 302 0.50 16.46 26.33
CA SER A 302 1.30 15.23 26.52
C SER A 302 0.51 13.98 26.96
N ALA A 303 -0.75 14.13 27.37
CA ALA A 303 -1.68 13.04 27.70
C ALA A 303 -2.65 12.68 26.56
N THR A 304 -2.47 13.26 25.36
CA THR A 304 -3.34 13.01 24.20
C THR A 304 -3.17 11.57 23.72
N THR A 305 -4.28 10.85 23.60
CA THR A 305 -4.30 9.56 22.93
C THR A 305 -4.60 9.78 21.45
N THR A 306 -3.79 9.20 20.56
CA THR A 306 -4.04 9.17 19.12
C THR A 306 -4.44 7.76 18.70
N VAL A 307 -5.48 7.67 17.86
CA VAL A 307 -6.06 6.39 17.45
C VAL A 307 -6.26 6.40 15.94
N TYR A 308 -5.77 5.36 15.28
CA TYR A 308 -6.18 5.02 13.93
C TYR A 308 -7.28 3.97 13.98
N ASN A 309 -8.43 4.29 13.40
CA ASN A 309 -9.52 3.35 13.28
C ASN A 309 -9.52 2.72 11.89
N SER A 310 -9.10 1.46 11.80
CA SER A 310 -9.02 0.71 10.54
C SER A 310 -10.38 0.33 9.96
N THR A 311 -11.45 0.35 10.76
CA THR A 311 -12.82 0.05 10.28
C THR A 311 -13.36 1.22 9.45
N PHE A 312 -13.10 2.46 9.87
CA PHE A 312 -13.52 3.66 9.14
C PHE A 312 -12.44 4.24 8.24
N VAL A 313 -11.18 3.85 8.46
CA VAL A 313 -9.97 4.43 7.83
C VAL A 313 -9.93 5.94 8.06
N THR A 314 -9.90 6.30 9.33
CA THR A 314 -9.81 7.67 9.84
C THR A 314 -8.92 7.67 11.06
N ASN A 315 -8.37 8.82 11.42
CA ASN A 315 -7.71 9.04 12.69
C ASN A 315 -8.61 9.85 13.63
N TYR A 316 -8.41 9.69 14.92
CA TYR A 316 -8.90 10.64 15.90
C TYR A 316 -7.90 10.79 17.04
N CYS A 317 -7.97 11.89 17.76
CA CYS A 317 -7.23 12.09 19.00
C CYS A 317 -8.13 12.71 20.06
N TYR A 318 -7.78 12.53 21.33
CA TYR A 318 -8.51 13.14 22.42
C TYR A 318 -7.64 13.43 23.63
N SER A 319 -7.98 14.52 24.33
CA SER A 319 -7.39 14.94 25.60
C SER A 319 -8.49 15.54 26.47
N GLY A 320 -8.72 14.96 27.66
CA GLY A 320 -9.87 15.30 28.49
C GLY A 320 -11.18 15.10 27.73
N THR A 321 -12.00 16.15 27.64
CA THR A 321 -13.27 16.12 26.89
C THR A 321 -13.14 16.63 25.45
N THR A 322 -11.97 17.05 24.99
CA THR A 322 -11.79 17.43 23.58
C THR A 322 -11.47 16.20 22.76
N TRP A 323 -12.28 15.93 21.74
CA TRP A 323 -12.10 14.83 20.79
C TRP A 323 -12.04 15.38 19.37
N ILE A 324 -11.06 14.97 18.58
CA ILE A 324 -10.83 15.49 17.23
C ILE A 324 -10.77 14.34 16.24
N GLY A 325 -11.67 14.32 15.26
CA GLY A 325 -11.67 13.36 14.15
C GLY A 325 -11.01 14.00 12.93
N TYR A 326 -10.08 13.28 12.29
CA TYR A 326 -9.27 13.81 11.19
C TYR A 326 -8.61 12.69 10.36
N ASP A 327 -7.87 13.07 9.34
CA ASP A 327 -6.97 12.18 8.59
C ASP A 327 -5.51 12.43 8.97
N ASP A 328 -4.78 11.36 9.29
CA ASP A 328 -3.31 11.38 9.43
C ASP A 328 -2.70 10.48 8.32
N THR A 329 -1.38 10.43 8.31
CA THR A 329 -0.50 9.60 7.50
C THR A 329 -1.06 8.21 7.16
N GLU A 330 -1.58 7.47 8.14
CA GLU A 330 -2.08 6.10 7.96
C GLU A 330 -3.39 6.03 7.15
N SER A 331 -4.36 6.89 7.47
CA SER A 331 -5.63 6.96 6.73
C SER A 331 -5.43 7.49 5.32
N ILE A 332 -4.59 8.52 5.15
CA ILE A 332 -4.24 9.07 3.83
C ILE A 332 -3.55 8.03 2.96
N SER A 333 -2.53 7.33 3.48
CA SER A 333 -1.84 6.26 2.72
C SER A 333 -2.82 5.17 2.27
N THR A 334 -3.76 4.81 3.15
CA THR A 334 -4.79 3.81 2.83
C THR A 334 -5.76 4.31 1.76
N LYS A 335 -6.19 5.58 1.82
CA LYS A 335 -7.08 6.21 0.82
C LYS A 335 -6.42 6.37 -0.55
N VAL A 336 -5.14 6.75 -0.60
CA VAL A 336 -4.36 6.80 -1.84
C VAL A 336 -4.20 5.41 -2.44
N THR A 337 -3.90 4.41 -1.61
CA THR A 337 -3.81 3.00 -2.04
C THR A 337 -5.16 2.50 -2.56
N TYR A 338 -6.26 2.89 -1.92
CA TYR A 338 -7.62 2.61 -2.37
C TYR A 338 -7.90 3.22 -3.75
N ALA A 339 -7.60 4.50 -3.94
CA ALA A 339 -7.82 5.20 -5.21
C ALA A 339 -7.09 4.49 -6.36
N LYS A 340 -5.82 4.14 -6.14
CA LYS A 340 -5.04 3.35 -7.09
C LYS A 340 -5.62 1.95 -7.32
N GLY A 341 -6.02 1.25 -6.26
CA GLY A 341 -6.58 -0.11 -6.33
C GLY A 341 -7.93 -0.19 -7.05
N LYS A 342 -8.72 0.89 -7.02
CA LYS A 342 -9.98 1.04 -7.77
C LYS A 342 -9.79 1.56 -9.19
N GLY A 343 -8.54 1.84 -9.61
CA GLY A 343 -8.24 2.40 -10.92
C GLY A 343 -8.78 3.83 -11.09
N LEU A 344 -8.86 4.59 -10.00
CA LEU A 344 -9.22 6.00 -10.05
C LEU A 344 -8.14 6.81 -10.77
N LEU A 345 -8.48 8.00 -11.27
CA LEU A 345 -7.51 8.88 -11.92
C LEU A 345 -6.46 9.41 -10.92
N GLY A 346 -6.84 9.54 -9.66
CA GLY A 346 -5.94 9.91 -8.58
C GLY A 346 -6.67 10.46 -7.36
N TYR A 347 -6.11 11.48 -6.73
CA TYR A 347 -6.63 12.10 -5.51
C TYR A 347 -6.34 13.61 -5.47
N PHE A 348 -7.11 14.33 -4.66
CA PHE A 348 -6.87 15.74 -4.37
C PHE A 348 -7.00 16.03 -2.87
N ALA A 349 -6.23 17.00 -2.38
CA ALA A 349 -6.30 17.44 -0.99
C ALA A 349 -6.99 18.81 -0.84
N TRP A 350 -7.92 18.89 0.10
CA TRP A 350 -8.42 20.16 0.65
C TRP A 350 -7.84 20.36 2.05
N GLN A 351 -6.81 21.18 2.25
CA GLN A 351 -6.12 22.05 1.31
C GLN A 351 -4.66 22.27 1.78
N LEU A 352 -3.83 22.96 1.00
CA LEU A 352 -2.42 23.21 1.31
C LEU A 352 -2.18 24.19 2.48
N LEU A 353 -1.55 23.69 3.55
CA LEU A 353 -1.30 24.44 4.79
C LEU A 353 0.18 24.86 5.00
N PRO A 354 0.46 25.90 5.81
CA PRO A 354 1.81 26.32 6.19
C PRO A 354 2.56 25.27 7.03
N ASN A 355 3.89 25.31 6.97
CA ASN A 355 4.85 24.69 7.90
C ASN A 355 4.32 23.57 8.82
N SER A 356 4.08 22.40 8.24
CA SER A 356 4.21 21.18 9.03
C SER A 356 5.14 20.21 8.32
N MET A 357 6.11 19.66 9.07
CA MET A 357 6.73 18.40 8.69
C MET A 357 5.67 17.34 8.35
N ALA A 358 4.42 17.53 8.78
CA ALA A 358 3.25 16.74 8.48
C ALA A 358 2.68 16.96 7.06
N SER A 359 2.64 18.19 6.53
CA SER A 359 2.31 18.48 5.11
C SER A 359 3.42 17.96 4.19
N LYS A 360 4.69 18.13 4.58
CA LYS A 360 5.80 17.50 3.86
C LYS A 360 5.74 15.98 3.96
N THR A 361 5.48 15.36 5.12
CA THR A 361 5.39 13.89 5.26
C THR A 361 4.20 13.31 4.50
N LEU A 362 3.03 13.94 4.56
CA LEU A 362 1.88 13.57 3.71
C LEU A 362 2.25 13.73 2.24
N CYS A 363 2.83 14.86 1.82
CA CYS A 363 3.25 15.12 0.45
C CYS A 363 4.37 14.17 -0.04
N TYR A 364 5.31 13.82 0.84
CA TYR A 364 6.33 12.81 0.60
C TYR A 364 5.68 11.45 0.38
N ILE A 365 4.65 11.06 1.13
CA ILE A 365 3.87 9.84 0.88
C ILE A 365 3.04 9.95 -0.41
N PHE A 366 2.48 11.12 -0.71
CA PHE A 366 1.80 11.42 -1.98
C PHE A 366 2.75 11.30 -3.21
N SER A 367 4.06 11.52 -3.06
CA SER A 367 5.02 11.45 -4.19
C SER A 367 5.88 10.18 -4.23
N THR A 368 6.39 9.71 -3.09
CA THR A 368 7.37 8.62 -3.01
C THR A 368 6.81 7.25 -3.37
N ILE A 369 5.49 7.07 -3.35
CA ILE A 369 4.84 5.86 -3.87
C ILE A 369 4.98 5.74 -5.41
N LEU A 370 5.36 6.80 -6.14
CA LEU A 370 5.43 6.76 -7.62
C LEU A 370 6.84 6.78 -8.21
N PHE A 371 7.85 7.34 -7.54
CA PHE A 371 9.23 7.28 -8.06
C PHE A 371 9.79 5.85 -8.06
N LEU A 372 9.25 4.97 -7.20
CA LEU A 372 9.57 3.53 -7.17
C LEU A 372 8.74 2.69 -8.16
N LEU A 373 7.80 3.28 -8.90
CA LEU A 373 6.87 2.57 -9.80
C LEU A 373 6.99 2.96 -11.28
N GLN A 374 7.84 3.92 -11.65
CA GLN A 374 8.05 4.32 -13.06
C GLN A 374 9.15 3.54 -13.81
N LEU A 375 9.74 2.51 -13.20
CA LEU A 375 10.62 1.59 -13.91
C LEU A 375 9.88 0.26 -14.18
N HIS A 376 9.60 0.03 -15.46
CA HIS A 376 9.26 -1.23 -16.14
C HIS A 376 7.77 -1.50 -16.46
N PHE A 377 7.33 -0.99 -17.61
CA PHE A 377 6.39 -1.71 -18.47
C PHE A 377 7.16 -2.79 -19.25
N SER A 378 7.04 -4.05 -18.83
CA SER A 378 7.22 -5.22 -19.71
C SER A 378 6.57 -6.45 -19.05
N ALA A 379 5.76 -7.16 -19.83
CA ALA A 379 5.12 -8.46 -19.62
C ALA A 379 5.06 -9.06 -18.18
N GLY A 380 3.82 -9.23 -17.70
CA GLY A 380 3.38 -9.92 -16.48
C GLY A 380 4.41 -10.71 -15.66
N GLN A 381 4.81 -10.15 -14.51
CA GLN A 381 5.51 -10.90 -13.46
C GLN A 381 4.51 -11.60 -12.54
N THR A 382 4.67 -12.92 -12.38
CA THR A 382 3.88 -13.75 -11.46
C THR A 382 4.34 -13.53 -10.01
N VAL A 383 3.42 -13.15 -9.12
CA VAL A 383 3.69 -13.04 -7.68
C VAL A 383 4.00 -14.40 -7.08
N VAL A 384 5.05 -14.49 -6.26
CA VAL A 384 5.35 -15.68 -5.46
C VAL A 384 4.54 -15.63 -4.17
N LYS A 385 3.50 -16.46 -4.12
CA LYS A 385 2.68 -16.77 -2.95
C LYS A 385 3.01 -18.18 -2.54
N SER A 386 3.71 -18.37 -1.42
CA SER A 386 4.29 -19.66 -1.11
C SER A 386 4.22 -20.06 0.34
N ALA A 387 4.23 -21.37 0.58
CA ALA A 387 4.26 -21.99 1.90
C ALA A 387 5.14 -23.22 1.89
N TYR A 388 5.78 -23.49 3.02
CA TYR A 388 6.46 -24.76 3.29
C TYR A 388 5.48 -25.73 3.94
N TRP A 389 5.57 -26.99 3.52
CA TRP A 389 4.83 -28.10 4.09
C TRP A 389 5.79 -29.26 4.33
N PHE A 390 5.72 -29.89 5.50
CA PHE A 390 6.48 -31.09 5.83
C PHE A 390 5.60 -32.12 6.54
N SER A 391 5.98 -33.39 6.44
CA SER A 391 5.17 -34.52 6.91
C SER A 391 4.91 -34.53 8.42
N GLY A 392 5.81 -33.92 9.21
CA GLY A 392 5.71 -33.80 10.67
C GLY A 392 4.82 -32.64 11.17
N SER A 393 4.21 -31.84 10.27
CA SER A 393 3.44 -30.64 10.63
C SER A 393 2.06 -30.90 11.25
N GLY A 394 1.67 -32.17 11.42
CA GLY A 394 0.32 -32.54 11.85
C GLY A 394 -0.80 -32.10 10.88
N PHE A 395 -0.45 -31.60 9.69
CA PHE A 395 -1.39 -31.11 8.68
C PHE A 395 -1.28 -31.95 7.40
N PRO A 396 -2.30 -32.74 7.02
CA PRO A 396 -2.21 -33.60 5.84
C PRO A 396 -2.08 -32.80 4.53
N ALA A 397 -1.20 -33.24 3.60
CA ALA A 397 -1.06 -32.59 2.30
C ALA A 397 -2.37 -32.43 1.51
N PRO A 398 -3.31 -33.40 1.48
CA PRO A 398 -4.60 -33.24 0.82
C PRO A 398 -5.48 -32.12 1.42
N SER A 399 -5.23 -31.74 2.68
CA SER A 399 -5.95 -30.68 3.37
C SER A 399 -5.46 -29.27 2.99
N ILE A 400 -4.32 -29.15 2.30
CA ILE A 400 -3.81 -27.86 1.82
C ILE A 400 -4.81 -27.25 0.85
N ASP A 401 -5.19 -26.00 1.08
CA ASP A 401 -5.92 -25.19 0.10
C ASP A 401 -4.91 -24.55 -0.86
N SER A 402 -4.58 -25.29 -1.92
CA SER A 402 -3.56 -24.87 -2.89
C SER A 402 -4.00 -23.70 -3.77
N SER A 403 -5.28 -23.31 -3.74
CA SER A 403 -5.78 -22.11 -4.46
C SER A 403 -5.14 -20.81 -3.95
N LEU A 404 -4.60 -20.85 -2.72
CA LEU A 404 -4.01 -19.70 -2.05
C LEU A 404 -2.55 -19.47 -2.44
N PHE A 405 -1.93 -20.43 -3.11
CA PHE A 405 -0.50 -20.40 -3.41
C PHE A 405 -0.23 -20.46 -4.90
N THR A 406 0.82 -19.74 -5.32
CA THR A 406 1.42 -19.94 -6.63
C THR A 406 2.55 -20.97 -6.56
N HIS A 407 3.19 -21.12 -5.39
CA HIS A 407 4.27 -22.08 -5.17
C HIS A 407 4.11 -22.82 -3.82
N LEU A 408 4.54 -24.08 -3.73
CA LEU A 408 4.52 -24.86 -2.49
C LEU A 408 5.81 -25.64 -2.33
N PHE A 409 6.45 -25.56 -1.16
CA PHE A 409 7.68 -26.28 -0.85
C PHE A 409 7.36 -27.56 -0.08
N CYS A 410 7.78 -28.71 -0.62
CA CYS A 410 7.73 -29.99 0.10
C CYS A 410 9.05 -30.17 0.83
N ALA A 411 8.98 -30.05 2.15
CA ALA A 411 10.10 -29.99 3.08
C ALA A 411 10.11 -31.25 3.97
N PHE A 412 11.25 -31.76 4.44
CA PHE A 412 12.58 -31.57 3.88
C PHE A 412 13.11 -32.90 3.35
N ALA A 413 13.85 -32.85 2.25
CA ALA A 413 14.75 -33.93 1.87
C ALA A 413 16.10 -33.76 2.59
N ASP A 414 16.74 -34.88 2.89
CA ASP A 414 17.95 -34.97 3.71
C ASP A 414 19.21 -35.08 2.85
N LEU A 415 20.35 -34.71 3.41
CA LEU A 415 21.67 -34.89 2.81
C LEU A 415 22.37 -36.11 3.42
N ASN A 416 22.77 -37.08 2.60
CA ASN A 416 23.63 -38.15 3.07
C ASN A 416 25.05 -37.60 3.36
N PRO A 417 25.57 -37.69 4.59
CA PRO A 417 26.80 -37.00 4.99
C PRO A 417 28.08 -37.60 4.39
N THR A 418 28.01 -38.78 3.76
CA THR A 418 29.16 -39.47 3.17
C THR A 418 29.19 -39.32 1.65
N THR A 419 28.05 -39.49 0.99
CA THR A 419 27.94 -39.42 -0.47
C THR A 419 27.58 -38.02 -0.98
N TYR A 420 27.08 -37.16 -0.09
CA TYR A 420 26.53 -35.84 -0.37
C TYR A 420 25.38 -35.85 -1.38
N GLN A 421 24.71 -36.99 -1.53
CA GLN A 421 23.50 -37.10 -2.33
C GLN A 421 22.27 -36.73 -1.50
N VAL A 422 21.29 -36.12 -2.16
CA VAL A 422 19.98 -35.83 -1.56
C VAL A 422 19.17 -37.11 -1.47
N THR A 423 18.54 -37.33 -0.33
CA THR A 423 17.78 -38.53 0.01
C THR A 423 16.42 -38.15 0.60
N ILE A 424 15.42 -39.02 0.40
CA ILE A 424 14.14 -38.94 1.10
C ILE A 424 14.03 -40.21 1.92
N SER A 425 13.72 -40.07 3.21
CA SER A 425 13.52 -41.22 4.09
C SER A 425 12.43 -42.15 3.54
N SER A 426 12.55 -43.45 3.81
CA SER A 426 11.56 -44.44 3.37
C SER A 426 10.14 -44.10 3.86
N SER A 427 10.02 -43.57 5.09
CA SER A 427 8.75 -43.11 5.67
C SER A 427 8.11 -41.93 4.93
N ASN A 428 8.91 -41.07 4.29
CA ASN A 428 8.42 -39.90 3.54
C ASN A 428 8.29 -40.14 2.03
N SER A 429 8.82 -41.26 1.51
CA SER A 429 8.88 -41.54 0.06
C SER A 429 7.52 -41.45 -0.66
N ALA A 430 6.47 -42.03 -0.07
CA ALA A 430 5.12 -41.97 -0.62
C ALA A 430 4.53 -40.55 -0.61
N LEU A 431 4.83 -39.76 0.43
CA LEU A 431 4.35 -38.39 0.55
C LEU A 431 5.00 -37.50 -0.52
N PHE A 432 6.33 -37.57 -0.66
CA PHE A 432 7.06 -36.74 -1.62
C PHE A 432 6.70 -37.08 -3.06
N SER A 433 6.57 -38.37 -3.39
CA SER A 433 6.21 -38.80 -4.76
C SER A 433 4.79 -38.45 -5.18
N THR A 434 3.88 -38.23 -4.22
CA THR A 434 2.48 -37.86 -4.49
C THR A 434 2.17 -36.38 -4.25
N PHE A 435 3.06 -35.63 -3.58
CA PHE A 435 2.79 -34.27 -3.13
C PHE A 435 2.32 -33.35 -4.27
N THR A 436 3.08 -33.26 -5.36
CA THR A 436 2.73 -32.40 -6.51
C THR A 436 1.33 -32.71 -7.04
N ARG A 437 1.03 -33.99 -7.28
CA ARG A 437 -0.28 -34.40 -7.78
C ARG A 437 -1.38 -34.05 -6.79
N THR A 438 -1.16 -34.30 -5.51
CA THR A 438 -2.13 -34.04 -4.44
C THR A 438 -2.52 -32.56 -4.38
N VAL A 439 -1.55 -31.65 -4.36
CA VAL A 439 -1.85 -30.21 -4.26
C VAL A 439 -2.38 -29.64 -5.58
N GLN A 440 -2.00 -30.21 -6.73
CA GLN A 440 -2.51 -29.78 -8.04
C GLN A 440 -3.95 -30.20 -8.33
N GLN A 441 -4.54 -31.11 -7.52
CA GLN A 441 -5.97 -31.43 -7.63
C GLN A 441 -6.86 -30.21 -7.38
N LYS A 442 -6.47 -29.34 -6.44
CA LYS A 442 -7.23 -28.11 -6.09
C LYS A 442 -6.75 -26.88 -6.86
N ASN A 443 -5.48 -26.83 -7.27
CA ASN A 443 -4.92 -25.74 -8.09
C ASN A 443 -3.93 -26.30 -9.11
N PRO A 444 -4.35 -26.57 -10.35
CA PRO A 444 -3.48 -27.12 -11.39
C PRO A 444 -2.27 -26.23 -11.76
N LEU A 445 -2.31 -24.95 -11.39
CA LEU A 445 -1.26 -23.96 -11.73
C LEU A 445 -0.20 -23.82 -10.63
N VAL A 446 -0.38 -24.44 -9.45
CA VAL A 446 0.61 -24.34 -8.37
C VAL A 446 1.91 -25.05 -8.75
N LYS A 447 3.04 -24.38 -8.50
CA LYS A 447 4.38 -24.93 -8.74
C LYS A 447 4.96 -25.49 -7.45
N THR A 448 5.29 -26.78 -7.44
CA THR A 448 5.89 -27.40 -6.26
C THR A 448 7.42 -27.41 -6.34
N LEU A 449 8.08 -27.18 -5.21
CA LEU A 449 9.53 -27.24 -5.09
C LEU A 449 9.93 -28.28 -4.05
N LEU A 450 10.99 -29.02 -4.32
CA LEU A 450 11.64 -29.89 -3.34
C LEU A 450 12.56 -29.04 -2.47
N SER A 451 12.27 -28.94 -1.17
CA SER A 451 13.14 -28.21 -0.24
C SER A 451 14.08 -29.18 0.49
N ILE A 452 15.36 -28.81 0.55
CA ILE A 452 16.46 -29.65 1.03
C ILE A 452 17.16 -28.93 2.17
N GLY A 453 17.30 -29.60 3.33
CA GLY A 453 17.93 -29.02 4.53
C GLY A 453 16.92 -28.71 5.65
N GLY A 454 16.89 -27.45 6.08
CA GLY A 454 16.08 -26.97 7.21
C GLY A 454 16.82 -27.02 8.55
N GLY A 455 16.26 -26.38 9.58
CA GLY A 455 16.90 -26.22 10.90
C GLY A 455 17.32 -27.48 11.65
N ASN A 456 16.86 -28.68 11.24
CA ASN A 456 17.29 -29.96 11.81
C ASN A 456 18.39 -30.67 10.99
N ALA A 457 18.80 -30.10 9.86
CA ALA A 457 19.80 -30.71 8.99
C ALA A 457 21.21 -30.65 9.61
N ASN A 458 22.08 -31.57 9.19
CA ASN A 458 23.47 -31.58 9.62
C ASN A 458 24.26 -30.45 8.93
N ALA A 459 24.35 -29.29 9.59
CA ALA A 459 25.03 -28.11 9.05
C ALA A 459 26.49 -28.36 8.65
N SER A 460 27.22 -29.19 9.40
CA SER A 460 28.60 -29.58 9.07
C SER A 460 28.66 -30.39 7.77
N ALA A 461 27.72 -31.32 7.56
CA ALA A 461 27.64 -32.09 6.33
C ALA A 461 27.31 -31.21 5.10
N ILE A 462 26.40 -30.23 5.26
CA ILE A 462 26.08 -29.26 4.19
C ILE A 462 27.32 -28.41 3.86
N ALA A 463 28.06 -27.94 4.89
CA ALA A 463 29.29 -27.19 4.69
C ALA A 463 30.37 -28.02 3.96
N SER A 464 30.55 -29.29 4.34
CA SER A 464 31.46 -30.22 3.65
C SER A 464 31.03 -30.46 2.21
N MET A 465 29.73 -30.68 1.96
CA MET A 465 29.18 -30.82 0.61
C MET A 465 29.49 -29.60 -0.26
N ALA A 466 29.32 -28.39 0.27
CA ALA A 466 29.54 -27.16 -0.49
C ALA A 466 31.03 -26.91 -0.80
N SER A 467 31.96 -27.52 -0.04
CA SER A 467 33.38 -27.17 -0.04
C SER A 467 34.18 -27.57 -1.29
N GLN A 468 33.78 -28.63 -2.00
CA GLN A 468 34.50 -29.13 -3.18
C GLN A 468 33.60 -29.23 -4.40
N ALA A 469 34.16 -29.05 -5.60
CA ALA A 469 33.39 -29.12 -6.85
C ALA A 469 32.77 -30.50 -7.08
N SER A 470 33.47 -31.58 -6.72
CA SER A 470 32.98 -32.97 -6.84
C SER A 470 31.77 -33.24 -5.94
N THR A 471 31.81 -32.74 -4.70
CA THR A 471 30.74 -32.94 -3.72
C THR A 471 29.53 -32.05 -4.02
N ARG A 472 29.75 -30.81 -4.46
CA ARG A 472 28.67 -29.95 -5.01
C ARG A 472 27.99 -30.60 -6.21
N LYS A 473 28.77 -31.19 -7.12
CA LYS A 473 28.21 -31.92 -8.27
C LYS A 473 27.36 -33.12 -7.85
N SER A 474 27.81 -33.93 -6.89
CA SER A 474 27.04 -35.06 -6.34
C SER A 474 25.69 -34.59 -5.79
N PHE A 475 25.70 -33.49 -5.03
CA PHE A 475 24.50 -32.87 -4.49
C PHE A 475 23.56 -32.34 -5.58
N ILE A 476 24.08 -31.56 -6.53
CA ILE A 476 23.30 -30.94 -7.61
C ILE A 476 22.65 -32.03 -8.48
N ASP A 477 23.41 -33.04 -8.92
CA ASP A 477 22.91 -34.10 -9.79
C ASP A 477 21.81 -34.91 -9.08
N SER A 478 22.03 -35.31 -7.82
CA SER A 478 21.02 -36.04 -7.05
C SER A 478 19.78 -35.21 -6.75
N SER A 479 19.93 -33.90 -6.48
CA SER A 479 18.81 -32.96 -6.29
C SER A 479 17.91 -32.90 -7.52
N ILE A 480 18.50 -32.70 -8.70
CA ILE A 480 17.78 -32.62 -9.97
C ILE A 480 17.05 -33.94 -10.25
N ASN A 481 17.74 -35.07 -10.09
CA ASN A 481 17.16 -36.40 -10.30
C ASN A 481 15.97 -36.65 -9.36
N LEU A 482 16.09 -36.28 -8.09
CA LEU A 482 15.04 -36.48 -7.10
C LEU A 482 13.84 -35.55 -7.35
N ALA A 483 14.09 -34.29 -7.70
CA ALA A 483 13.03 -33.36 -8.09
C ALA A 483 12.25 -33.88 -9.30
N ARG A 484 12.95 -34.32 -10.37
CA ARG A 484 12.31 -34.83 -11.59
C ARG A 484 11.55 -36.13 -11.36
N SER A 485 12.11 -37.09 -10.63
CA SER A 485 11.46 -38.37 -10.34
C SER A 485 10.19 -38.23 -9.49
N ASN A 486 10.10 -37.18 -8.67
CA ASN A 486 8.93 -36.87 -7.84
C ASN A 486 8.05 -35.75 -8.43
N ASN A 487 8.27 -35.36 -9.68
CA ASN A 487 7.49 -34.33 -10.40
C ASN A 487 7.51 -32.93 -9.76
N PHE A 488 8.57 -32.55 -9.06
CA PHE A 488 8.75 -31.17 -8.61
C PHE A 488 9.16 -30.26 -9.79
N LEU A 489 8.74 -29.01 -9.70
CA LEU A 489 9.00 -27.95 -10.70
C LEU A 489 10.13 -26.99 -10.26
N GLY A 490 10.71 -27.21 -9.09
CA GLY A 490 11.90 -26.50 -8.63
C GLY A 490 12.59 -27.14 -7.44
N LEU A 491 13.67 -26.52 -7.04
CA LEU A 491 14.53 -26.86 -5.92
C LEU A 491 14.67 -25.66 -4.99
N ASP A 492 14.63 -25.92 -3.70
CA ASP A 492 14.88 -24.95 -2.65
C ASP A 492 15.96 -25.46 -1.71
N LEU A 493 16.95 -24.61 -1.42
CA LEU A 493 18.02 -24.94 -0.48
C LEU A 493 17.82 -24.15 0.82
N ASP A 494 17.65 -24.87 1.91
CA ASP A 494 17.52 -24.31 3.25
C ASP A 494 18.76 -24.68 4.09
N TRP A 495 19.86 -23.97 3.84
CA TRP A 495 21.09 -24.09 4.61
C TRP A 495 21.07 -23.09 5.76
N GLU A 496 20.81 -23.58 6.98
CA GLU A 496 20.75 -22.78 8.21
C GLU A 496 22.00 -22.99 9.12
N TYR A 497 23.03 -22.15 9.08
CA TYR A 497 23.36 -21.13 8.09
C TYR A 497 24.84 -21.24 7.70
N PRO A 498 25.23 -20.84 6.48
CA PRO A 498 26.63 -20.61 6.16
C PRO A 498 27.18 -19.53 7.09
N SER A 499 28.18 -19.89 7.90
CA SER A 499 28.62 -19.11 9.07
C SER A 499 30.06 -18.60 8.99
N SER A 500 30.69 -18.70 7.83
CA SER A 500 32.04 -18.15 7.57
C SER A 500 32.16 -17.62 6.15
N ALA A 501 33.14 -16.75 5.90
CA ALA A 501 33.43 -16.24 4.55
C ALA A 501 33.69 -17.35 3.51
N SER A 502 34.35 -18.44 3.93
CA SER A 502 34.56 -19.61 3.07
C SER A 502 33.23 -20.31 2.74
N GLN A 503 32.35 -20.50 3.73
CA GLN A 503 31.04 -21.09 3.49
C GLN A 503 30.14 -20.21 2.61
N MET A 504 30.17 -18.88 2.77
CA MET A 504 29.46 -17.94 1.89
C MET A 504 29.96 -18.02 0.44
N THR A 505 31.28 -18.12 0.26
CA THR A 505 31.90 -18.33 -1.06
C THR A 505 31.43 -19.65 -1.68
N ASN A 506 31.47 -20.73 -0.89
CA ASN A 506 31.05 -22.06 -1.32
C ASN A 506 29.55 -22.13 -1.66
N PHE A 507 28.70 -21.43 -0.90
CA PHE A 507 27.29 -21.26 -1.23
C PHE A 507 27.10 -20.57 -2.58
N GLY A 508 27.89 -19.52 -2.86
CA GLY A 508 27.87 -18.82 -4.15
C GLY A 508 28.28 -19.71 -5.32
N LEU A 509 29.31 -20.55 -5.13
CA LEU A 509 29.72 -21.55 -6.13
C LEU A 509 28.62 -22.58 -6.36
N LEU A 510 28.03 -23.11 -5.29
CA LEU A 510 26.96 -24.11 -5.33
C LEU A 510 25.75 -23.65 -6.13
N ILE A 511 25.23 -22.44 -5.87
CA ILE A 511 24.03 -21.96 -6.58
C ILE A 511 24.34 -21.61 -8.06
N ASN A 512 25.56 -21.15 -8.37
CA ASN A 512 25.99 -20.90 -9.74
C ASN A 512 26.10 -22.20 -10.56
N GLU A 513 26.76 -23.21 -9.99
CA GLU A 513 26.87 -24.54 -10.60
C GLU A 513 25.49 -25.20 -10.72
N GLY A 514 24.63 -25.05 -9.71
CA GLY A 514 23.26 -25.53 -9.72
C GLY A 514 22.43 -24.93 -10.86
N ARG A 515 22.49 -23.60 -11.07
CA ARG A 515 21.81 -22.95 -12.21
C ARG A 515 22.32 -23.45 -13.56
N ALA A 516 23.63 -23.64 -13.70
CA ALA A 516 24.21 -24.17 -14.93
C ALA A 516 23.73 -25.61 -15.19
N ALA A 517 23.74 -26.46 -14.18
CA ALA A 517 23.27 -27.85 -14.28
C ALA A 517 21.78 -27.94 -14.62
N VAL A 518 20.93 -27.16 -13.94
CA VAL A 518 19.48 -27.08 -14.26
C VAL A 518 19.24 -26.61 -15.68
N SER A 519 20.00 -25.61 -16.15
CA SER A 519 19.86 -25.09 -17.52
C SER A 519 20.27 -26.14 -18.55
N ASN A 520 21.32 -26.91 -18.28
CA ASN A 520 21.78 -27.98 -19.15
C ASN A 520 20.80 -29.18 -19.14
N GLU A 521 20.28 -29.57 -17.98
CA GLU A 521 19.27 -30.62 -17.89
C GLU A 521 18.01 -30.25 -18.67
N ALA A 522 17.51 -29.02 -18.53
CA ALA A 522 16.35 -28.52 -19.26
C ALA A 522 16.55 -28.57 -20.79
N LYS A 523 17.72 -28.15 -21.25
CA LYS A 523 18.09 -28.23 -22.68
C LYS A 523 18.13 -29.68 -23.17
N ASN A 524 18.71 -30.58 -22.38
CA ASN A 524 18.90 -31.98 -22.77
C ASN A 524 17.59 -32.79 -22.72
N SER A 525 16.71 -32.52 -21.75
CA SER A 525 15.45 -33.24 -21.57
C SER A 525 14.28 -32.63 -22.33
N GLY A 526 14.42 -31.40 -22.85
CA GLY A 526 13.34 -30.63 -23.47
C GLY A 526 12.27 -30.15 -22.47
N LYS A 527 12.48 -30.34 -21.16
CA LYS A 527 11.57 -29.88 -20.10
C LYS A 527 11.86 -28.43 -19.72
N ALA A 528 10.86 -27.75 -19.16
CA ALA A 528 11.08 -26.44 -18.54
C ALA A 528 12.15 -26.53 -17.43
N ALA A 529 13.01 -25.52 -17.35
CA ALA A 529 14.03 -25.44 -16.30
C ALA A 529 13.39 -25.43 -14.90
N LEU A 530 14.02 -26.15 -13.97
CA LEU A 530 13.62 -26.11 -12.57
C LEU A 530 13.82 -24.69 -12.00
N LEU A 531 12.85 -24.23 -11.21
CA LEU A 531 13.02 -23.04 -10.40
C LEU A 531 14.07 -23.31 -9.31
N LEU A 532 14.87 -22.31 -8.96
CA LEU A 532 15.85 -22.37 -7.87
C LEU A 532 15.57 -21.27 -6.87
N SER A 533 15.34 -21.63 -5.61
CA SER A 533 15.26 -20.70 -4.49
C SER A 533 16.17 -21.12 -3.35
N ALA A 534 16.32 -20.24 -2.37
CA ALA A 534 16.94 -20.57 -1.11
C ALA A 534 16.24 -19.85 0.03
N ALA A 535 16.06 -20.53 1.15
CA ALA A 535 15.75 -19.88 2.42
C ALA A 535 17.02 -19.25 2.97
N VAL A 536 16.92 -17.98 3.41
CA VAL A 536 18.07 -17.19 3.82
C VAL A 536 17.81 -16.49 5.15
N PHE A 537 18.90 -16.13 5.82
CA PHE A 537 18.86 -15.46 7.11
C PHE A 537 18.07 -14.15 7.06
N ARG A 538 17.53 -13.75 8.21
CA ARG A 538 16.71 -12.54 8.40
C ARG A 538 17.35 -11.22 7.94
N THR A 539 18.68 -11.19 7.79
CA THR A 539 19.47 -10.07 7.24
C THR A 539 20.41 -10.59 6.17
N SER A 540 20.86 -9.70 5.26
CA SER A 540 21.78 -10.03 4.16
C SER A 540 23.21 -10.39 4.61
N SER A 541 23.51 -10.18 5.89
CA SER A 541 24.72 -10.62 6.57
C SER A 541 24.36 -11.55 7.72
N TYR A 542 25.04 -12.68 7.83
CA TYR A 542 24.98 -13.54 9.02
C TYR A 542 25.86 -12.95 10.15
N TYR A 543 25.71 -13.49 11.37
CA TYR A 543 26.55 -13.09 12.50
C TYR A 543 28.05 -13.10 12.16
N GLY A 544 28.79 -12.12 12.68
CA GLY A 544 30.21 -11.92 12.34
C GLY A 544 30.43 -11.12 11.05
N GLY A 545 29.37 -10.59 10.42
CA GLY A 545 29.47 -9.72 9.24
C GLY A 545 29.70 -10.48 7.93
N PHE A 546 29.40 -11.77 7.89
CA PHE A 546 29.55 -12.59 6.69
C PHE A 546 28.37 -12.34 5.74
N ASN A 547 28.62 -11.62 4.65
CA ASN A 547 27.63 -11.32 3.63
C ASN A 547 27.31 -12.54 2.76
N TYR A 548 26.04 -12.72 2.42
CA TYR A 548 25.64 -13.66 1.39
C TYR A 548 26.23 -13.27 0.01
N PRO A 549 26.41 -14.23 -0.92
CA PRO A 549 26.99 -13.97 -2.24
C PRO A 549 25.98 -13.31 -3.18
N PHE A 550 25.74 -12.01 -3.02
CA PHE A 550 24.67 -11.26 -3.69
C PHE A 550 24.68 -11.38 -5.22
N GLN A 551 25.87 -11.38 -5.84
CA GLN A 551 26.00 -11.52 -7.29
C GLN A 551 25.57 -12.92 -7.76
N ALA A 552 25.95 -13.97 -7.03
CA ALA A 552 25.55 -15.33 -7.33
C ALA A 552 24.04 -15.52 -7.13
N ILE A 553 23.48 -14.98 -6.04
CA ILE A 553 22.03 -14.98 -5.79
C ILE A 553 21.28 -14.29 -6.93
N SER A 554 21.70 -13.07 -7.29
CA SER A 554 21.06 -12.29 -8.35
C SER A 554 21.10 -13.00 -9.70
N LYS A 555 22.19 -13.70 -10.01
CA LYS A 555 22.37 -14.42 -11.27
C LYS A 555 21.62 -15.75 -11.31
N SER A 556 21.61 -16.49 -10.19
CA SER A 556 21.37 -17.93 -10.21
C SER A 556 20.08 -18.37 -9.53
N LEU A 557 19.57 -17.64 -8.55
CA LEU A 557 18.28 -17.96 -7.91
C LEU A 557 17.15 -17.19 -8.55
N ASP A 558 15.98 -17.81 -8.70
CA ASP A 558 14.76 -17.12 -9.13
C ASP A 558 14.32 -16.12 -8.06
N TRP A 559 14.35 -16.52 -6.78
CA TRP A 559 14.14 -15.67 -5.62
C TRP A 559 14.81 -16.25 -4.36
N ILE A 560 14.80 -15.48 -3.27
CA ILE A 560 15.19 -15.89 -1.91
C ILE A 560 13.99 -15.76 -0.96
N ASN A 561 13.85 -16.71 -0.05
CA ASN A 561 12.84 -16.70 1.02
C ASN A 561 13.50 -16.18 2.31
N VAL A 562 13.28 -14.91 2.64
CA VAL A 562 13.92 -14.27 3.81
C VAL A 562 13.16 -14.65 5.08
N MET A 563 13.83 -15.35 5.99
CA MET A 563 13.26 -15.77 7.28
C MET A 563 13.24 -14.62 8.29
N ALA A 564 12.43 -13.59 8.02
CA ALA A 564 12.34 -12.36 8.81
C ALA A 564 11.53 -12.55 10.11
N TYR A 565 11.95 -13.50 10.94
CA TYR A 565 11.32 -13.84 12.20
C TYR A 565 12.35 -14.42 13.19
N GLU A 566 11.87 -14.94 14.31
CA GLU A 566 12.70 -15.44 15.42
C GLU A 566 13.64 -14.38 16.02
N PHE A 567 13.23 -13.11 16.01
CA PHE A 567 14.01 -12.03 16.63
C PHE A 567 14.18 -12.25 18.13
N TYR A 568 13.12 -12.69 18.79
CA TYR A 568 13.09 -13.05 20.20
C TYR A 568 12.56 -14.47 20.36
N GLY A 569 13.20 -15.22 21.25
CA GLY A 569 12.79 -16.56 21.68
C GLY A 569 13.48 -16.89 23.00
N PRO A 570 12.85 -17.64 23.90
CA PRO A 570 13.34 -17.82 25.27
C PRO A 570 14.71 -18.51 25.35
N SER A 571 15.14 -19.25 24.33
CA SER A 571 16.47 -19.86 24.29
C SER A 571 17.61 -18.86 24.02
N TRP A 572 17.36 -17.73 23.35
CA TRP A 572 18.38 -16.70 23.05
C TRP A 572 18.05 -15.31 23.64
N SER A 573 16.82 -15.14 24.14
CA SER A 573 16.33 -14.00 24.92
C SER A 573 15.70 -14.50 26.23
N PRO A 574 16.46 -15.20 27.11
CA PRO A 574 15.89 -15.86 28.29
C PRO A 574 15.39 -14.91 29.39
N LYS A 575 15.88 -13.65 29.37
CA LYS A 575 15.62 -12.67 30.43
C LYS A 575 14.44 -11.73 30.14
N GLU A 576 13.92 -11.74 28.91
CA GLU A 576 12.89 -10.81 28.46
C GLU A 576 11.96 -11.45 27.43
N ALA A 577 10.66 -11.19 27.57
CA ALA A 577 9.63 -11.68 26.66
C ALA A 577 9.47 -10.72 25.47
N GLY A 578 9.75 -11.18 24.26
CA GLY A 578 9.84 -10.31 23.08
C GLY A 578 9.07 -10.82 21.86
N PRO A 579 8.77 -9.93 20.89
CA PRO A 579 8.01 -10.30 19.70
C PRO A 579 8.88 -11.12 18.72
N PRO A 580 8.38 -12.25 18.20
CA PRO A 580 9.16 -13.09 17.28
C PRO A 580 9.44 -12.42 15.94
N ALA A 581 8.57 -11.52 15.48
CA ALA A 581 8.63 -10.96 14.12
C ALA A 581 8.08 -9.53 14.03
N ALA A 582 8.40 -8.67 15.00
CA ALA A 582 7.98 -7.27 14.96
C ALA A 582 8.33 -6.61 13.62
N LEU A 583 7.34 -5.95 13.00
CA LEU A 583 7.50 -5.35 11.68
C LEU A 583 8.51 -4.20 11.72
N TYR A 584 8.36 -3.33 12.72
CA TYR A 584 9.22 -2.17 12.93
C TYR A 584 10.02 -2.31 14.21
N ASN A 585 11.09 -1.54 14.26
CA ASN A 585 12.06 -1.60 15.31
C ASN A 585 11.58 -0.88 16.58
N ILE A 586 12.11 -1.29 17.73
CA ILE A 586 12.12 -0.49 18.95
C ILE A 586 13.41 0.31 19.05
N ALA A 587 13.39 1.48 19.69
CA ALA A 587 14.54 2.39 19.79
C ALA A 587 15.82 1.80 20.44
N ALA A 588 15.76 0.58 21.02
CA ALA A 588 16.88 -0.10 21.66
C ALA A 588 17.42 -1.35 20.91
N SER A 589 16.73 -1.85 19.87
CA SER A 589 17.22 -2.96 19.03
C SER A 589 17.60 -2.43 17.64
N GLN A 590 18.34 -3.19 16.82
CA GLN A 590 18.52 -2.88 15.38
C GLN A 590 17.80 -3.90 14.48
N ILE A 591 17.00 -4.81 15.04
CA ILE A 591 16.49 -5.99 14.33
C ILE A 591 14.97 -5.94 14.25
N SER A 592 14.44 -5.91 13.03
CA SER A 592 13.00 -5.97 12.71
C SER A 592 12.80 -6.57 11.32
N VAL A 593 11.56 -6.88 10.95
CA VAL A 593 11.23 -7.31 9.58
C VAL A 593 11.67 -6.26 8.57
N ASP A 594 11.30 -4.99 8.79
CA ASP A 594 11.62 -3.89 7.87
C ASP A 594 13.14 -3.70 7.74
N THR A 595 13.90 -3.76 8.84
CA THR A 595 15.38 -3.65 8.77
C THR A 595 15.99 -4.81 7.98
N GLY A 596 15.52 -6.04 8.21
CA GLY A 596 16.00 -7.23 7.51
C GLY A 596 15.73 -7.19 6.00
N ILE A 597 14.50 -6.86 5.63
CA ILE A 597 14.10 -6.70 4.22
C ILE A 597 14.87 -5.54 3.57
N LYS A 598 15.05 -4.41 4.25
CA LYS A 598 15.89 -3.29 3.76
C LYS A 598 17.31 -3.73 3.45
N ALA A 599 17.93 -4.52 4.33
CA ALA A 599 19.27 -5.03 4.11
C ALA A 599 19.37 -5.96 2.87
N TRP A 600 18.31 -6.73 2.60
CA TRP A 600 18.25 -7.60 1.43
C TRP A 600 18.00 -6.85 0.12
N ILE A 601 17.07 -5.90 0.09
CA ILE A 601 16.76 -5.13 -1.14
C ILE A 601 17.87 -4.15 -1.52
N GLN A 602 18.74 -3.77 -0.58
CA GLN A 602 19.99 -3.04 -0.88
C GLN A 602 21.04 -3.94 -1.54
N ALA A 603 20.97 -5.25 -1.29
CA ALA A 603 21.96 -6.22 -1.74
C ALA A 603 21.58 -6.91 -3.06
N VAL A 604 20.29 -7.18 -3.28
CA VAL A 604 19.76 -7.85 -4.48
C VAL A 604 18.47 -7.17 -4.95
N SER A 605 18.06 -7.43 -6.20
CA SER A 605 16.83 -6.87 -6.75
C SER A 605 15.63 -7.15 -5.81
N PRO A 606 14.80 -6.14 -5.49
CA PRO A 606 13.59 -6.33 -4.69
C PRO A 606 12.67 -7.45 -5.21
N LYS A 607 12.62 -7.61 -6.54
CA LYS A 607 11.88 -8.65 -7.25
C LYS A 607 12.38 -10.07 -7.01
N LYS A 608 13.47 -10.25 -6.26
CA LYS A 608 13.98 -11.56 -5.83
C LYS A 608 13.73 -11.81 -4.34
N VAL A 609 13.18 -10.85 -3.61
CA VAL A 609 13.00 -10.96 -2.15
C VAL A 609 11.56 -11.36 -1.84
N VAL A 610 11.40 -12.50 -1.16
CA VAL A 610 10.13 -12.98 -0.62
C VAL A 610 10.20 -12.94 0.90
N LEU A 611 9.22 -12.29 1.54
CA LEU A 611 9.13 -12.19 2.99
C LEU A 611 8.56 -13.48 3.60
N GLY A 612 9.32 -14.08 4.51
CA GLY A 612 8.85 -15.14 5.40
C GLY A 612 8.03 -14.56 6.56
N VAL A 613 6.94 -15.25 6.91
CA VAL A 613 6.02 -14.87 7.99
C VAL A 613 5.82 -16.08 8.92
N PRO A 614 6.04 -15.96 10.24
CA PRO A 614 5.88 -17.10 11.14
C PRO A 614 4.40 -17.30 11.49
N PHE A 615 3.94 -18.56 11.47
CA PHE A 615 2.61 -18.98 11.98
C PHE A 615 2.75 -19.70 13.33
N PHE A 616 3.71 -19.23 14.11
CA PHE A 616 4.03 -19.68 15.45
C PHE A 616 4.46 -18.46 16.27
N GLY A 617 4.48 -18.64 17.58
CA GLY A 617 5.01 -17.68 18.53
C GLY A 617 5.99 -18.34 19.48
N PHE A 618 6.46 -17.57 20.44
CA PHE A 618 7.24 -18.09 21.56
C PHE A 618 6.59 -17.70 22.88
N ALA A 619 6.67 -18.62 23.84
CA ALA A 619 6.06 -18.50 25.15
C ALA A 619 7.11 -18.42 26.26
N TRP A 620 7.04 -17.33 27.04
CA TRP A 620 7.87 -17.07 28.20
C TRP A 620 7.05 -17.16 29.49
N ARG A 621 7.75 -17.51 30.58
CA ARG A 621 7.24 -17.30 31.93
C ARG A 621 7.79 -15.99 32.47
N LEU A 622 6.89 -15.05 32.73
CA LEU A 622 7.18 -13.75 33.33
C LEU A 622 7.63 -13.91 34.77
N VAL A 623 8.57 -13.07 35.19
CA VAL A 623 8.99 -12.96 36.61
C VAL A 623 7.85 -12.42 37.47
N ASN A 624 7.03 -11.52 36.93
CA ASN A 624 5.89 -10.93 37.60
C ASN A 624 4.69 -10.84 36.65
N ALA A 625 3.56 -11.45 37.01
CA ALA A 625 2.34 -11.42 36.21
C ALA A 625 1.78 -10.01 35.95
N ASN A 626 2.07 -9.05 36.84
CA ASN A 626 1.63 -7.66 36.70
C ASN A 626 2.53 -6.84 35.76
N ASN A 627 3.68 -7.38 35.34
CA ASN A 627 4.55 -6.77 34.33
C ASN A 627 4.51 -7.63 33.07
N HIS A 628 3.59 -7.30 32.17
CA HIS A 628 3.24 -8.10 31.00
C HIS A 628 3.43 -7.33 29.68
N GLY A 629 4.05 -6.15 29.72
CA GLY A 629 4.37 -5.38 28.51
C GLY A 629 5.36 -6.09 27.59
N LEU A 630 5.59 -5.52 26.42
CA LEU A 630 6.71 -5.94 25.57
C LEU A 630 8.02 -5.82 26.35
N PHE A 631 8.90 -6.81 26.21
CA PHE A 631 10.20 -6.91 26.91
C PHE A 631 10.07 -7.03 28.43
N ALA A 632 8.91 -7.51 28.92
CA ALA A 632 8.74 -7.81 30.32
C ALA A 632 9.78 -8.85 30.81
N PRO A 633 10.33 -8.69 32.03
CA PRO A 633 11.28 -9.64 32.58
C PRO A 633 10.71 -11.06 32.63
N ALA A 634 11.46 -12.00 32.06
CA ALA A 634 11.15 -13.42 32.02
C ALA A 634 12.33 -14.23 32.56
N ASN A 635 12.09 -15.47 32.96
CA ASN A 635 13.15 -16.32 33.54
C ASN A 635 13.21 -17.75 32.98
N VAL A 636 12.14 -18.27 32.37
CA VAL A 636 12.09 -19.61 31.78
C VAL A 636 11.11 -19.70 30.60
N THR A 637 11.18 -20.79 29.83
CA THR A 637 10.17 -21.18 28.86
C THR A 637 8.85 -21.52 29.54
N ALA A 638 7.71 -21.15 28.93
CA ALA A 638 6.39 -21.40 29.55
C ALA A 638 5.71 -22.70 29.11
N ILE A 639 6.00 -23.20 27.91
CA ILE A 639 5.19 -24.26 27.27
C ILE A 639 6.07 -25.42 26.80
N THR A 640 6.90 -25.21 25.79
CA THR A 640 7.85 -26.23 25.29
C THR A 640 9.26 -25.98 25.81
N SER A 641 10.17 -26.92 25.54
CA SER A 641 11.60 -26.82 25.89
C SER A 641 12.29 -25.60 25.26
N ASP A 642 11.85 -25.16 24.08
CA ASP A 642 12.34 -23.96 23.38
C ASP A 642 11.33 -22.80 23.35
N GLY A 643 10.19 -22.98 24.03
CA GLY A 643 9.06 -22.05 24.07
C GLY A 643 8.26 -21.90 22.78
N ALA A 644 8.60 -22.56 21.67
CA ALA A 644 7.86 -22.46 20.42
C ALA A 644 6.41 -22.97 20.57
N ILE A 645 5.46 -22.23 20.01
CA ILE A 645 4.05 -22.62 20.03
C ILE A 645 3.37 -22.29 18.70
N ALA A 646 2.72 -23.29 18.09
CA ALA A 646 1.97 -23.10 16.85
C ALA A 646 0.77 -22.17 17.05
N TYR A 647 0.44 -21.34 16.06
CA TYR A 647 -0.65 -20.37 16.17
C TYR A 647 -2.01 -20.98 16.55
N SER A 648 -2.31 -22.22 16.10
CA SER A 648 -3.51 -22.95 16.52
C SER A 648 -3.56 -23.15 18.05
N LYS A 649 -2.42 -23.48 18.67
CA LYS A 649 -2.30 -23.64 20.12
C LYS A 649 -2.31 -22.31 20.88
N ILE A 650 -1.88 -21.23 20.25
CA ILE A 650 -2.03 -19.87 20.80
C ILE A 650 -3.51 -19.50 20.88
N LYS A 651 -4.29 -19.80 19.84
CA LYS A 651 -5.76 -19.62 19.87
C LYS A 651 -6.43 -20.47 20.94
N ASP A 652 -6.04 -21.74 21.06
CA ASP A 652 -6.52 -22.62 22.13
C ASP A 652 -6.22 -22.01 23.50
N PHE A 653 -4.98 -21.53 23.72
CA PHE A 653 -4.57 -20.87 24.96
C PHE A 653 -5.41 -19.62 25.27
N ILE A 654 -5.61 -18.74 24.29
CA ILE A 654 -6.43 -17.52 24.46
C ILE A 654 -7.85 -17.89 24.86
N ALA A 655 -8.46 -18.86 24.17
CA ALA A 655 -9.83 -19.29 24.43
C ALA A 655 -9.99 -19.99 25.79
N GLN A 656 -9.06 -20.86 26.17
CA GLN A 656 -9.15 -21.66 27.39
C GLN A 656 -8.82 -20.87 28.65
N THR A 657 -7.95 -19.87 28.55
CA THR A 657 -7.45 -19.09 29.71
C THR A 657 -8.00 -17.67 29.79
N SER A 658 -8.85 -17.29 28.83
CA SER A 658 -9.31 -15.91 28.64
C SER A 658 -8.15 -14.92 28.63
N ALA A 659 -7.05 -15.27 27.94
CA ALA A 659 -5.83 -14.48 27.92
C ALA A 659 -6.09 -13.09 27.32
N THR A 660 -5.48 -12.05 27.91
CA THR A 660 -5.51 -10.71 27.34
C THR A 660 -4.64 -10.67 26.10
N THR A 661 -5.19 -10.20 24.98
CA THR A 661 -4.48 -9.99 23.70
C THR A 661 -4.16 -8.52 23.53
N VAL A 662 -2.92 -8.20 23.13
CA VAL A 662 -2.46 -6.84 22.91
C VAL A 662 -1.80 -6.74 21.54
N PHE A 663 -2.24 -5.77 20.75
CA PHE A 663 -1.60 -5.37 19.51
C PHE A 663 -0.79 -4.09 19.75
N SER A 664 0.48 -4.10 19.38
CA SER A 664 1.30 -2.89 19.37
C SER A 664 1.28 -2.27 17.98
N SER A 665 0.66 -1.10 17.82
CA SER A 665 0.68 -0.34 16.57
C SER A 665 2.06 0.23 16.24
N THR A 666 2.86 0.56 17.25
CA THR A 666 4.20 1.17 17.07
C THR A 666 5.18 0.24 16.37
N ILE A 667 5.19 -1.05 16.72
CA ILE A 667 6.11 -2.04 16.12
C ILE A 667 5.41 -3.11 15.30
N VAL A 668 4.07 -3.06 15.24
CA VAL A 668 3.18 -3.97 14.52
C VAL A 668 3.50 -5.43 14.82
N THR A 669 3.03 -5.87 15.99
CA THR A 669 3.13 -7.25 16.46
C THR A 669 2.03 -7.51 17.48
N ASN A 670 1.73 -8.80 17.71
CA ASN A 670 0.81 -9.21 18.77
C ASN A 670 1.55 -9.91 19.91
N TYR A 671 0.96 -9.83 21.08
CA TYR A 671 1.24 -10.76 22.17
C TYR A 671 -0.02 -11.03 22.98
N CYS A 672 -0.04 -12.12 23.73
CA CYS A 672 -1.09 -12.41 24.70
C CYS A 672 -0.50 -12.91 26.02
N TYR A 673 -1.25 -12.75 27.10
CA TYR A 673 -0.81 -13.22 28.41
C TYR A 673 -1.97 -13.65 29.30
N SER A 674 -1.71 -14.64 30.16
CA SER A 674 -2.59 -15.06 31.25
C SER A 674 -1.74 -15.56 32.43
N GLY A 675 -1.92 -14.94 33.59
CA GLY A 675 -1.02 -15.12 34.74
C GLY A 675 0.42 -14.77 34.39
N THR A 676 1.35 -15.70 34.62
CA THR A 676 2.77 -15.51 34.26
C THR A 676 3.10 -16.01 32.84
N THR A 677 2.15 -16.54 32.09
CA THR A 677 2.42 -16.99 30.72
C THR A 677 2.27 -15.81 29.76
N TRP A 678 3.31 -15.55 28.97
CA TRP A 678 3.31 -14.50 27.93
C TRP A 678 3.71 -15.13 26.61
N ILE A 679 2.98 -14.82 25.53
CA ILE A 679 3.19 -15.38 24.21
C ILE A 679 3.26 -14.26 23.18
N GLY A 680 4.40 -14.12 22.50
CA GLY A 680 4.57 -13.20 21.38
C GLY A 680 4.28 -13.93 20.07
N TYR A 681 3.48 -13.34 19.18
CA TYR A 681 3.05 -14.00 17.94
C TYR A 681 2.60 -13.00 16.86
N ASP A 682 2.29 -13.54 15.69
CA ASP A 682 1.62 -12.83 14.61
C ASP A 682 0.26 -13.41 14.28
N ASP A 683 -0.62 -12.55 13.80
CA ASP A 683 -1.95 -12.92 13.34
C ASP A 683 -2.39 -12.09 12.13
N THR A 684 -3.67 -12.19 11.80
CA THR A 684 -4.25 -11.44 10.70
C THR A 684 -4.09 -9.92 10.83
N GLN A 685 -4.09 -9.37 12.04
CA GLN A 685 -3.93 -7.94 12.28
C GLN A 685 -2.49 -7.47 12.01
N SER A 686 -1.49 -8.20 12.47
CA SER A 686 -0.07 -7.85 12.21
C SER A 686 0.39 -8.20 10.78
N ILE A 687 -0.29 -9.12 10.09
CA ILE A 687 0.07 -9.60 8.75
C ILE A 687 -0.65 -8.86 7.61
N SER A 688 -1.98 -8.72 7.69
CA SER A 688 -2.83 -8.49 6.50
C SER A 688 -2.59 -7.18 5.76
N LEU A 689 -2.51 -6.06 6.47
CA LEU A 689 -2.35 -4.74 5.85
C LEU A 689 -0.91 -4.22 5.99
N PRO A 690 -0.29 -4.22 7.19
CA PRO A 690 1.00 -3.54 7.38
C PRO A 690 2.15 -4.19 6.62
N ARG A 691 2.23 -5.54 6.61
CA ARG A 691 3.29 -6.25 5.88
C ARG A 691 3.10 -6.21 4.37
N LEU A 692 1.86 -6.30 3.90
CA LEU A 692 1.55 -6.11 2.47
C LEU A 692 1.82 -4.67 2.02
N GLN A 693 1.61 -3.68 2.88
CA GLN A 693 1.97 -2.30 2.59
C GLN A 693 3.48 -2.14 2.53
N MET A 694 4.23 -2.62 3.54
CA MET A 694 5.69 -2.59 3.53
C MET A 694 6.26 -3.28 2.27
N LEU A 695 5.77 -4.46 1.89
CA LEU A 695 6.26 -5.15 0.68
C LEU A 695 5.96 -4.37 -0.60
N ARG A 696 4.79 -3.71 -0.67
CA ARG A 696 4.42 -2.83 -1.80
C ARG A 696 5.30 -1.59 -1.86
N GLU A 697 5.61 -0.97 -0.72
CA GLU A 697 6.52 0.19 -0.62
C GLU A 697 7.97 -0.15 -1.00
N ARG A 698 8.34 -1.44 -0.98
CA ARG A 698 9.71 -1.92 -1.19
C ARG A 698 9.90 -2.69 -2.51
N ASP A 699 8.90 -2.72 -3.40
CA ASP A 699 8.90 -3.43 -4.69
C ASP A 699 9.29 -4.93 -4.58
N CYS A 700 8.99 -5.56 -3.43
CA CYS A 700 9.18 -6.99 -3.25
C CYS A 700 8.08 -7.77 -3.99
N LEU A 701 8.29 -9.06 -4.29
CA LEU A 701 7.33 -9.92 -4.99
C LEU A 701 5.99 -10.07 -4.22
N ALA A 702 5.10 -9.09 -4.33
CA ALA A 702 3.73 -9.10 -3.81
C ALA A 702 2.83 -8.13 -4.62
N SER A 703 2.78 -8.24 -5.95
CA SER A 703 1.82 -7.48 -6.77
C SER A 703 0.47 -8.18 -6.89
N LEU A 704 -0.38 -8.09 -5.87
CA LEU A 704 -1.80 -8.44 -6.02
C LEU A 704 -2.50 -7.37 -6.88
N HIS A 705 -2.85 -7.73 -8.12
CA HIS A 705 -3.89 -7.05 -8.91
C HIS A 705 -5.09 -8.00 -9.05
N GLY A 706 -6.30 -7.48 -8.87
CA GLY A 706 -7.53 -8.11 -9.39
C GLY A 706 -8.57 -8.55 -8.35
N SER A 707 -9.72 -7.88 -8.42
CA SER A 707 -11.08 -8.12 -7.90
C SER A 707 -11.48 -9.46 -7.27
N LEU A 708 -12.37 -9.33 -6.26
CA LEU A 708 -13.31 -10.33 -5.72
C LEU A 708 -12.68 -11.50 -4.96
N LEU A 709 -12.61 -11.41 -3.62
CA LEU A 709 -13.06 -12.48 -2.70
C LEU A 709 -12.90 -12.01 -1.24
N ARG A 710 -14.01 -12.09 -0.49
CA ARG A 710 -14.02 -12.02 0.97
C ARG A 710 -13.16 -13.16 1.52
N THR A 711 -12.32 -12.86 2.51
CA THR A 711 -11.57 -13.82 3.34
C THR A 711 -10.49 -14.62 2.59
N GLN A 712 -9.20 -14.32 2.80
CA GLN A 712 -8.08 -15.29 2.88
C GLN A 712 -6.72 -14.56 2.95
N ILE A 713 -5.99 -14.80 4.03
CA ILE A 713 -4.60 -14.40 4.26
C ILE A 713 -3.69 -15.59 3.91
N LEU A 714 -2.54 -15.29 3.33
CA LEU A 714 -1.54 -16.21 2.79
C LEU A 714 -0.73 -16.92 3.91
N PHE A 715 -0.43 -18.22 3.75
CA PHE A 715 0.13 -19.08 4.82
C PHE A 715 1.64 -19.32 4.72
N PHE A 716 2.26 -19.58 5.86
CA PHE A 716 3.48 -20.38 6.03
C PHE A 716 3.21 -21.39 7.16
N LEU A 717 3.62 -22.66 7.02
CA LEU A 717 3.63 -23.65 8.10
C LEU A 717 5.08 -24.13 8.29
N ILE A 718 5.86 -23.39 9.08
CA ILE A 718 7.00 -23.98 9.78
C ILE A 718 6.51 -24.23 11.20
N GLN A 719 5.95 -25.41 11.44
CA GLN A 719 5.99 -25.96 12.78
C GLN A 719 7.44 -26.44 13.00
N ARG A 720 8.13 -25.93 14.02
CA ARG A 720 9.13 -26.78 14.66
C ARG A 720 8.37 -27.93 15.29
N SER A 721 8.60 -29.16 14.85
CA SER A 721 8.25 -30.32 15.65
C SER A 721 9.13 -30.26 16.90
N SER A 722 8.53 -29.98 18.05
CA SER A 722 9.12 -30.36 19.32
C SER A 722 9.31 -31.88 19.30
N VAL A 723 10.55 -32.33 19.41
CA VAL A 723 10.79 -33.58 20.15
C VAL A 723 10.51 -33.29 21.62
#